data_AF-A0A1B4FL75-F1
#
_entry.id   AF-A0A1B4FL75-F1
#
_cell.length_a   1.000
_cell.length_b   1.000
_cell.length_c   1.000
_cell.angle_alpha   90.00
_cell.angle_beta   90.00
_cell.angle_gamma   90.00
#
_symmetry.space_group_name_H-M   'P 1'
#
loop_
_entity.id
_entity.type
_entity.pdbx_description
1 polymer ?
#
loop_
_entity_poly.entity_id
_entity_poly.type
_entity_poly.pdbx_seq_one_letter_code
_entity_poly.pdbx_strand_id
1 'polypeptide(L)'
;MSYVVAVRAMCEFTAREGDLDLRFTPAPSALEGMAGHATVASRRGAGYEKEIALAGEHRGLTVRGRADGYDPVLNRLEEIKTHRGDLGKMPANQRALHWAQARVYGHLLRESRGLAELTVALVYFDVGTLRETVLTETHTAATLEACFVEQCERFVDWAAREDAHRAARNAALRALAFPHAQFRSGQRELAVAAYRAARDGRALLAQAPTGIGKTLGTLFPLLKACAEDHLDRLFFLTAKTPGRALALDAADALRAAAGGALPLRVLELVARDKACEHPDAACHGESCPLARGFYDRLAAARAAALEHGRLDRATVRAAALTHDVCPYYLAQELARWCDVVVGDYNYYYDGRALLHGLAQQNQWRVGVLVDEAHNLLDRARGMYSAALDQRELAGVRKLAPAPLTKALERLNREWNALNREQETAYTVHADVPPRVLSAAQNLIGRFSELAAEAPLALDAAVLRFCFDAIHFVALAEQFDTHSIFDATLVRAIAPRRGKQASVLCVRNVIPADFLASRHDAARATVMFSGTLSPFDFYRDTLGLPDDTGALDVEGPFRAEQLTVKVAAHVSTRWRDRERSLEPIVELIAAQYAARPGNYLGFLSSFEYLQQVVARLRERHPGLPVWEQAPGMDEAARDAFLARFEPNGRGIGFAVLGGAFSEGVDLAGDRLIGAFVATLGLPQVNDVNEEMRRAMDARFGRGYDYVYLFPGLRKVVQAAGRVIRTEHDEGVVHLIDDRFRRGEVRRLLPRWWRLS
;
A
#
# COMPACT_ATOMS: atom_id res chain seq x y z
N MET A 1 -7.73 29.53 -21.32
CA MET A 1 -7.00 28.87 -20.21
C MET A 1 -5.57 28.68 -20.67
N SER A 2 -4.55 29.02 -19.88
CA SER A 2 -3.16 28.74 -20.22
C SER A 2 -2.73 27.47 -19.49
N TYR A 3 -2.54 26.39 -20.25
CA TYR A 3 -2.04 25.11 -19.71
C TYR A 3 -0.56 25.00 -19.96
N VAL A 4 0.21 24.52 -18.98
CA VAL A 4 1.63 24.24 -19.18
C VAL A 4 1.88 22.75 -19.00
N VAL A 5 2.44 22.11 -20.03
CA VAL A 5 2.77 20.68 -20.00
C VAL A 5 4.23 20.46 -20.42
N ALA A 6 4.90 19.51 -19.78
CA ALA A 6 6.21 19.07 -20.22
C ALA A 6 6.06 18.20 -21.49
N VAL A 7 6.95 18.37 -22.48
CA VAL A 7 6.96 17.56 -23.71
C VAL A 7 6.84 16.06 -23.41
N ARG A 8 7.66 15.56 -22.49
CA ARG A 8 7.64 14.15 -22.06
C ARG A 8 6.26 13.72 -21.55
N ALA A 9 5.64 14.51 -20.67
CA ALA A 9 4.34 14.19 -20.07
C ALA A 9 3.23 14.19 -21.12
N MET A 10 3.27 15.13 -22.06
CA MET A 10 2.32 15.18 -23.19
C MET A 10 2.46 13.92 -24.05
N CYS A 11 3.67 13.61 -24.54
CA CYS A 11 3.89 12.43 -25.38
C CYS A 11 3.54 11.12 -24.67
N GLU A 12 3.88 10.98 -23.38
CA GLU A 12 3.50 9.81 -22.58
C GLU A 12 1.98 9.62 -22.49
N PHE A 13 1.21 10.71 -22.62
CA PHE A 13 -0.25 10.68 -22.61
C PHE A 13 -0.86 10.47 -24.00
N THR A 14 -0.30 11.11 -25.04
CA THR A 14 -0.93 11.21 -26.37
C THR A 14 -0.38 10.25 -27.42
N ALA A 15 0.82 9.70 -27.22
CA ALA A 15 1.58 8.94 -28.21
C ALA A 15 1.84 7.47 -27.84
N ARG A 16 1.24 6.96 -26.76
CA ARG A 16 1.29 5.51 -26.46
C ARG A 16 0.39 4.75 -27.42
N GLU A 17 0.93 3.70 -28.02
CA GLU A 17 0.25 2.81 -28.97
C GLU A 17 0.65 1.35 -28.75
N GLY A 18 -0.04 0.42 -29.38
CA GLY A 18 0.27 -1.01 -29.36
C GLY A 18 0.03 -1.71 -28.01
N ASP A 19 0.84 -2.74 -27.76
CA ASP A 19 0.66 -3.67 -26.65
C ASP A 19 0.99 -3.06 -25.29
N LEU A 20 0.26 -3.47 -24.26
CA LEU A 20 0.75 -3.44 -22.90
C LEU A 20 1.87 -4.46 -22.80
N ASP A 21 3.04 -4.06 -22.29
CA ASP A 21 4.19 -4.94 -22.13
C ASP A 21 4.86 -4.67 -20.79
N LEU A 22 4.87 -5.68 -19.93
CA LEU A 22 5.47 -5.63 -18.60
C LEU A 22 6.54 -6.69 -18.41
N ARG A 23 7.12 -7.17 -19.51
CA ARG A 23 8.38 -7.89 -19.46
C ARG A 23 9.40 -7.01 -18.74
N PHE A 24 10.15 -7.59 -17.82
CA PHE A 24 11.18 -6.84 -17.09
C PHE A 24 12.26 -6.40 -18.09
N THR A 25 12.28 -5.10 -18.39
CA THR A 25 13.35 -4.48 -19.16
C THR A 25 14.27 -3.78 -18.17
N PRO A 26 15.55 -4.17 -18.06
CA PRO A 26 16.51 -3.47 -17.24
C PRO A 26 16.61 -2.01 -17.69
N ALA A 27 16.22 -1.10 -16.81
CA ALA A 27 16.42 0.32 -17.02
C ALA A 27 17.74 0.75 -16.36
N PRO A 28 18.53 1.62 -16.99
CA PRO A 28 19.62 2.31 -16.31
C PRO A 28 19.12 3.05 -15.08
N SER A 29 19.95 3.17 -14.04
CA SER A 29 19.64 4.06 -12.92
C SER A 29 19.60 5.52 -13.39
N ALA A 30 19.00 6.42 -12.61
CA ALA A 30 18.99 7.84 -12.95
C ALA A 30 20.41 8.41 -13.13
N LEU A 31 21.36 7.97 -12.31
CA LEU A 31 22.77 8.34 -12.39
C LEU A 31 23.43 7.81 -13.67
N GLU A 32 23.15 6.57 -14.04
CA GLU A 32 23.64 5.98 -15.31
C GLU A 32 23.03 6.69 -16.52
N GLY A 33 21.76 7.09 -16.41
CA GLY A 33 21.10 7.93 -17.41
C GLY A 33 21.84 9.24 -17.61
N MET A 34 22.05 10.01 -16.53
CA MET A 34 22.78 11.28 -16.58
C MET A 34 24.21 11.12 -17.13
N ALA A 35 24.94 10.09 -16.66
CA ALA A 35 26.29 9.81 -17.15
C ALA A 35 26.31 9.42 -18.63
N GLY A 36 25.31 8.66 -19.09
CA GLY A 36 25.13 8.30 -20.50
C GLY A 36 24.89 9.53 -21.38
N HIS A 37 24.00 10.44 -20.98
CA HIS A 37 23.77 11.69 -21.71
C HIS A 37 25.04 12.53 -21.77
N ALA A 38 25.77 12.66 -20.66
CA ALA A 38 27.05 13.37 -20.62
C ALA A 38 28.11 12.74 -21.53
N THR A 39 28.13 11.40 -21.63
CA THR A 39 29.07 10.65 -22.49
C THR A 39 28.78 10.84 -23.96
N VAL A 40 27.51 10.78 -24.37
CA VAL A 40 27.12 11.06 -25.76
C VAL A 40 27.47 12.50 -26.12
N ALA A 41 27.15 13.45 -25.24
CA ALA A 41 27.40 14.87 -25.46
C ALA A 41 28.90 15.24 -25.46
N SER A 42 29.78 14.44 -24.85
CA SER A 42 31.24 14.65 -24.92
C SER A 42 31.87 14.13 -26.21
N ARG A 43 31.16 13.26 -26.95
CA ARG A 43 31.59 12.74 -28.26
C ARG A 43 31.23 13.65 -29.43
N ARG A 44 30.51 14.75 -29.18
CA ARG A 44 30.11 15.75 -30.20
C ARG A 44 31.13 16.88 -30.30
N GLY A 45 31.13 17.57 -31.44
CA GLY A 45 32.08 18.66 -31.74
C GLY A 45 31.83 19.96 -30.96
N ALA A 46 32.75 20.93 -31.08
CA ALA A 46 32.73 22.18 -30.31
C ALA A 46 31.50 23.08 -30.57
N GLY A 47 30.77 22.87 -31.67
CA GLY A 47 29.54 23.61 -32.00
C GLY A 47 28.24 22.98 -31.50
N TYR A 48 28.29 21.85 -30.79
CA TYR A 48 27.11 21.14 -30.31
C TYR A 48 26.47 21.84 -29.11
N GLU A 49 25.20 22.21 -29.25
CA GLU A 49 24.40 22.82 -28.20
C GLU A 49 23.77 21.72 -27.32
N LYS A 50 23.82 21.87 -25.99
CA LYS A 50 23.34 20.88 -25.01
C LYS A 50 22.18 21.44 -24.19
N GLU A 51 21.25 20.57 -23.79
CA GLU A 51 20.15 20.88 -22.86
C GLU A 51 19.34 22.14 -23.25
N ILE A 52 18.88 22.18 -24.50
CA ILE A 52 18.27 23.37 -25.10
C ILE A 52 16.84 23.51 -24.56
N ALA A 53 16.60 24.59 -23.81
CA ALA A 53 15.26 24.93 -23.35
C ALA A 53 14.40 25.37 -24.54
N LEU A 54 13.29 24.67 -24.74
CA LEU A 54 12.36 24.88 -25.84
C LEU A 54 10.94 25.04 -25.29
N ALA A 55 10.18 25.93 -25.91
CA ALA A 55 8.77 26.14 -25.62
C ALA A 55 8.02 26.55 -26.89
N GLY A 56 6.76 26.16 -26.98
CA GLY A 56 5.84 26.55 -28.05
C GLY A 56 4.41 26.54 -27.52
N GLU A 57 3.49 27.14 -28.27
CA GLU A 57 2.11 27.31 -27.84
C GLU A 57 1.11 26.84 -28.91
N HIS A 58 0.07 26.15 -28.47
CA HIS A 58 -1.04 25.74 -29.33
C HIS A 58 -2.37 25.86 -28.59
N ARG A 59 -3.29 26.71 -29.08
CA ARG A 59 -4.63 26.93 -28.48
C ARG A 59 -4.63 27.19 -26.96
N GLY A 60 -3.60 27.90 -26.47
CA GLY A 60 -3.42 28.20 -25.04
C GLY A 60 -2.73 27.09 -24.23
N LEU A 61 -2.33 25.98 -24.86
CA LEU A 61 -1.39 25.01 -24.28
C LEU A 61 0.05 25.46 -24.58
N THR A 62 0.79 25.82 -23.54
CA THR A 62 2.24 25.98 -23.58
C THR A 62 2.91 24.63 -23.36
N VAL A 63 3.57 24.12 -24.40
CA VAL A 63 4.39 22.90 -24.32
C VAL A 63 5.83 23.30 -24.14
N ARG A 64 6.50 22.80 -23.10
CA ARG A 64 7.90 23.15 -22.83
C ARG A 64 8.75 21.95 -22.41
N GLY A 65 10.05 22.05 -22.62
CA GLY A 65 10.99 21.03 -22.16
C GLY A 65 12.43 21.40 -22.46
N ARG A 66 13.32 20.44 -22.27
CA ARG A 66 14.73 20.55 -22.65
C ARG A 66 15.05 19.42 -23.61
N ALA A 67 15.43 19.77 -24.82
CA ALA A 67 15.98 18.81 -25.77
C ALA A 67 17.44 18.51 -25.42
N ASP A 68 17.88 17.27 -25.63
CA ASP A 68 19.20 16.83 -25.17
C ASP A 68 20.34 17.54 -25.91
N GLY A 69 20.23 17.72 -27.23
CA GLY A 69 21.14 18.60 -27.95
C GLY A 69 20.84 18.85 -29.42
N TYR A 70 21.60 19.74 -30.03
CA TYR A 70 21.49 20.14 -31.43
C TYR A 70 22.89 20.36 -32.03
N ASP A 71 23.10 19.84 -33.24
CA ASP A 71 24.27 20.08 -34.06
C ASP A 71 23.91 21.08 -35.18
N PRO A 72 24.36 22.35 -35.10
CA PRO A 72 24.09 23.36 -36.12
C PRO A 72 24.74 23.07 -37.47
N VAL A 73 25.84 22.31 -37.51
CA VAL A 73 26.56 21.99 -38.75
C VAL A 73 25.80 20.93 -39.53
N LEU A 74 25.25 19.94 -38.83
CA LEU A 74 24.45 18.87 -39.44
C LEU A 74 22.96 19.23 -39.55
N ASN A 75 22.54 20.39 -39.04
CA ASN A 75 21.14 20.76 -38.86
C ASN A 75 20.34 19.61 -38.22
N ARG A 76 20.86 19.09 -37.10
CA ARG A 76 20.39 17.84 -36.47
C ARG A 76 20.06 18.02 -34.99
N LEU A 77 18.80 17.81 -34.63
CA LEU A 77 18.38 17.68 -33.23
C LEU A 77 18.58 16.24 -32.76
N GLU A 78 19.12 16.05 -31.56
CA GLU A 78 19.32 14.76 -30.93
C GLU A 78 18.50 14.65 -29.64
N GLU A 79 17.72 13.59 -29.53
CA GLU A 79 17.10 13.13 -28.28
C GLU A 79 17.78 11.81 -27.87
N ILE A 80 18.35 11.79 -26.67
CA ILE A 80 19.21 10.72 -26.18
C ILE A 80 18.39 9.80 -25.28
N LYS A 81 18.50 8.49 -25.50
CA LYS A 81 17.85 7.45 -24.70
C LYS A 81 18.89 6.44 -24.22
N THR A 82 19.07 6.35 -22.92
CA THR A 82 19.94 5.33 -22.33
C THR A 82 19.17 4.02 -22.16
N HIS A 83 19.81 2.91 -22.50
CA HIS A 83 19.23 1.58 -22.33
C HIS A 83 20.31 0.55 -21.97
N ARG A 84 19.86 -0.68 -21.66
CA ARG A 84 20.72 -1.86 -21.49
C ARG A 84 20.25 -2.96 -22.42
N GLY A 85 21.19 -3.69 -23.01
CA GLY A 85 20.90 -4.83 -23.87
C GLY A 85 20.57 -4.48 -25.32
N ASP A 86 20.02 -5.44 -26.05
CA ASP A 86 19.79 -5.34 -27.50
C ASP A 86 18.64 -4.38 -27.84
N LEU A 87 18.96 -3.28 -28.55
CA LEU A 87 17.99 -2.29 -29.00
C LEU A 87 16.94 -2.88 -29.96
N GLY A 88 17.27 -3.94 -30.71
CA GLY A 88 16.34 -4.63 -31.59
C GLY A 88 15.13 -5.21 -30.86
N LYS A 89 15.32 -5.55 -29.57
CA LYS A 89 14.29 -6.11 -28.69
C LYS A 89 13.46 -5.05 -27.97
N MET A 90 13.80 -3.77 -28.12
CA MET A 90 13.01 -2.68 -27.55
C MET A 90 11.58 -2.72 -28.13
N PRO A 91 10.55 -2.75 -27.29
CA PRO A 91 9.16 -2.76 -27.74
C PRO A 91 8.86 -1.61 -28.71
N ALA A 92 8.10 -1.91 -29.76
CA ALA A 92 7.78 -0.95 -30.83
C ALA A 92 7.07 0.30 -30.28
N ASN A 93 6.14 0.10 -29.35
CA ASN A 93 5.43 1.16 -28.64
C ASN A 93 6.36 2.11 -27.85
N GLN A 94 7.41 1.58 -27.23
CA GLN A 94 8.41 2.40 -26.53
C GLN A 94 9.21 3.26 -27.51
N ARG A 95 9.60 2.69 -28.65
CA ARG A 95 10.30 3.44 -29.72
C ARG A 95 9.40 4.51 -30.34
N ALA A 96 8.12 4.23 -30.54
CA ALA A 96 7.15 5.20 -31.03
C ALA A 96 7.04 6.40 -30.10
N LEU A 97 6.99 6.17 -28.79
CA LEU A 97 6.99 7.23 -27.78
C LEU A 97 8.26 8.10 -27.84
N HIS A 98 9.43 7.48 -27.97
CA HIS A 98 10.69 8.22 -28.12
C HIS A 98 10.68 9.11 -29.37
N TRP A 99 10.20 8.58 -30.50
CA TRP A 99 10.07 9.36 -31.74
C TRP A 99 9.10 10.51 -31.61
N ALA A 100 7.95 10.31 -30.95
CA ALA A 100 6.99 11.38 -30.70
C ALA A 100 7.63 12.53 -29.90
N GLN A 101 8.40 12.20 -28.86
CA GLN A 101 9.13 13.20 -28.08
C GLN A 101 10.16 13.95 -28.93
N ALA A 102 10.98 13.24 -29.69
CA ALA A 102 12.02 13.84 -30.53
C ALA A 102 11.43 14.75 -31.63
N ARG A 103 10.32 14.35 -32.25
CA ARG A 103 9.61 15.16 -33.26
C ARG A 103 8.97 16.42 -32.66
N VAL A 104 8.39 16.33 -31.45
CA VAL A 104 7.87 17.51 -30.75
C VAL A 104 9.00 18.50 -30.45
N TYR A 105 10.14 18.05 -29.92
CA TYR A 105 11.29 18.95 -29.76
C TYR A 105 11.81 19.47 -31.10
N GLY A 106 11.76 18.65 -32.16
CA GLY A 106 12.09 19.05 -33.51
C GLY A 106 11.25 20.24 -33.98
N HIS A 107 9.94 20.18 -33.77
CA HIS A 107 9.04 21.29 -34.08
C HIS A 107 9.41 22.55 -33.29
N LEU A 108 9.56 22.45 -31.97
CA LEU A 108 9.85 23.60 -31.11
C LEU A 108 11.19 24.27 -31.46
N LEU A 109 12.23 23.47 -31.75
CA LEU A 109 13.52 23.99 -32.18
C LEU A 109 13.40 24.68 -33.54
N ARG A 110 12.73 24.01 -34.49
CA ARG A 110 12.49 24.54 -35.83
C ARG A 110 11.77 25.89 -35.78
N GLU A 111 10.74 26.00 -34.95
CA GLU A 111 9.96 27.22 -34.76
C GLU A 111 10.83 28.34 -34.17
N SER A 112 11.56 28.05 -33.09
CA SER A 112 12.43 29.03 -32.43
C SER A 112 13.58 29.54 -33.31
N ARG A 113 14.03 28.74 -34.29
CA ARG A 113 15.18 29.04 -35.16
C ARG A 113 14.79 29.36 -36.61
N GLY A 114 13.52 29.27 -36.98
CA GLY A 114 13.05 29.55 -38.35
C GLY A 114 13.55 28.57 -39.42
N LEU A 115 13.74 27.29 -39.08
CA LEU A 115 14.34 26.30 -40.00
C LEU A 115 13.29 25.79 -41.03
N ALA A 116 13.68 25.62 -42.30
CA ALA A 116 12.77 25.06 -43.32
C ALA A 116 12.65 23.52 -43.20
N GLU A 117 13.76 22.88 -42.86
CA GLU A 117 13.91 21.45 -42.65
C GLU A 117 14.79 21.20 -41.43
N LEU A 118 14.63 20.04 -40.79
CA LEU A 118 15.42 19.63 -39.64
C LEU A 118 15.61 18.11 -39.67
N THR A 119 16.84 17.66 -39.42
CA THR A 119 17.09 16.25 -39.15
C THR A 119 16.83 15.98 -37.67
N VAL A 120 15.94 15.05 -37.35
CA VAL A 120 15.66 14.62 -35.97
C VAL A 120 16.29 13.26 -35.76
N ALA A 121 17.03 13.10 -34.67
CA ALA A 121 17.75 11.88 -34.35
C ALA A 121 17.39 11.34 -32.98
N LEU A 122 17.11 10.05 -32.91
CA LEU A 122 17.14 9.28 -31.67
C LEU A 122 18.51 8.66 -31.48
N VAL A 123 19.17 9.01 -30.40
CA VAL A 123 20.47 8.45 -30.02
C VAL A 123 20.26 7.47 -28.88
N TYR A 124 20.30 6.18 -29.20
CA TYR A 124 20.28 5.13 -28.19
C TYR A 124 21.70 4.84 -27.69
N PHE A 125 21.91 5.03 -26.39
CA PHE A 125 23.19 4.76 -25.74
C PHE A 125 23.08 3.54 -24.82
N ASP A 126 23.83 2.49 -25.14
CA ASP A 126 23.93 1.31 -24.30
C ASP A 126 24.95 1.57 -23.18
N VAL A 127 24.48 1.69 -21.94
CA VAL A 127 25.35 1.96 -20.77
C VAL A 127 26.28 0.80 -20.44
N GLY A 128 26.01 -0.42 -20.94
CA GLY A 128 26.87 -1.58 -20.75
C GLY A 128 28.03 -1.63 -21.75
N THR A 129 27.75 -1.45 -23.03
CA THR A 129 28.76 -1.52 -24.10
C THR A 129 29.38 -0.17 -24.46
N LEU A 130 28.81 0.93 -23.94
CA LEU A 130 29.13 2.33 -24.28
C LEU A 130 28.98 2.65 -25.78
N ARG A 131 28.18 1.86 -26.49
CA ARG A 131 27.92 2.04 -27.94
C ARG A 131 26.70 2.93 -28.17
N GLU A 132 26.76 3.69 -29.25
CA GLU A 132 25.64 4.50 -29.73
C GLU A 132 25.01 3.84 -30.95
N THR A 133 23.68 3.88 -31.02
CA THR A 133 22.93 3.63 -32.24
C THR A 133 22.11 4.86 -32.55
N VAL A 134 22.36 5.47 -33.71
CA VAL A 134 21.72 6.71 -34.12
C VAL A 134 20.71 6.39 -35.21
N LEU A 135 19.45 6.74 -34.97
CA LEU A 135 18.38 6.66 -35.96
C LEU A 135 18.00 8.08 -36.35
N THR A 136 17.99 8.40 -37.64
CA THR A 136 17.75 9.76 -38.14
C THR A 136 16.59 9.80 -39.11
N GLU A 137 15.74 10.82 -38.99
CA GLU A 137 14.69 11.15 -39.94
C GLU A 137 14.77 12.64 -40.30
N THR A 138 14.76 12.96 -41.59
CA THR A 138 14.68 14.37 -42.05
C THR A 138 13.22 14.75 -42.21
N HIS A 139 12.81 15.85 -41.60
CA HIS A 139 11.45 16.34 -41.66
C HIS A 139 11.39 17.78 -42.18
N THR A 140 10.33 18.08 -42.92
CA THR A 140 9.98 19.46 -43.27
C THR A 140 9.31 20.14 -42.08
N ALA A 141 9.30 21.47 -42.09
CA ALA A 141 8.52 22.29 -41.17
C ALA A 141 7.08 21.80 -40.99
N ALA A 142 6.38 21.55 -42.11
CA ALA A 142 4.98 21.15 -42.12
C ALA A 142 4.74 19.79 -41.44
N THR A 143 5.65 18.82 -41.63
CA THR A 143 5.52 17.50 -41.01
C THR A 143 5.70 17.57 -39.49
N LEU A 144 6.67 18.34 -39.01
CA LEU A 144 6.91 18.51 -37.57
C LEU A 144 5.78 19.29 -36.90
N GLU A 145 5.27 20.33 -37.56
CA GLU A 145 4.11 21.10 -37.12
C GLU A 145 2.85 20.24 -37.04
N ALA A 146 2.54 19.45 -38.08
CA ALA A 146 1.40 18.55 -38.04
C ALA A 146 1.47 17.55 -36.87
N CYS A 147 2.66 16.99 -36.61
CA CYS A 147 2.88 16.09 -35.47
C CYS A 147 2.67 16.82 -34.14
N PHE A 148 3.24 18.01 -33.97
CA PHE A 148 3.08 18.82 -32.76
C PHE A 148 1.62 19.18 -32.49
N VAL A 149 0.92 19.68 -33.53
CA VAL A 149 -0.49 20.05 -33.46
C VAL A 149 -1.34 18.84 -33.09
N GLU A 150 -1.11 17.68 -33.70
CA GLU A 150 -1.85 16.46 -33.36
C GLU A 150 -1.70 16.07 -31.87
N GLN A 151 -0.47 16.10 -31.34
CA GLN A 151 -0.27 15.81 -29.92
C GLN A 151 -0.92 16.88 -29.03
N CYS A 152 -0.82 18.15 -29.40
CA CYS A 152 -1.43 19.24 -28.66
C CYS A 152 -2.97 19.14 -28.65
N GLU A 153 -3.62 18.87 -29.78
CA GLU A 153 -5.08 18.73 -29.86
C GLU A 153 -5.59 17.58 -28.99
N ARG A 154 -4.95 16.40 -29.07
CA ARG A 154 -5.28 15.25 -28.21
C ARG A 154 -5.19 15.59 -26.72
N PHE A 155 -4.21 16.43 -26.35
CA PHE A 155 -4.02 16.88 -24.97
C PHE A 155 -4.98 17.99 -24.56
N VAL A 156 -5.25 18.97 -25.42
CA VAL A 156 -6.15 20.11 -25.14
C VAL A 156 -7.58 19.62 -24.95
N ASP A 157 -8.06 18.73 -25.82
CA ASP A 157 -9.41 18.14 -25.69
C ASP A 157 -9.54 17.34 -24.40
N TRP A 158 -8.45 16.74 -23.93
CA TRP A 158 -8.40 16.11 -22.63
C TRP A 158 -8.46 17.13 -21.49
N ALA A 159 -7.56 18.11 -21.48
CA ALA A 159 -7.45 19.10 -20.42
C ALA A 159 -8.76 19.87 -20.25
N ALA A 160 -9.37 20.30 -21.35
CA ALA A 160 -10.66 21.00 -21.34
C ALA A 160 -11.79 20.15 -20.72
N ARG A 161 -11.83 18.84 -20.99
CA ARG A 161 -12.81 17.93 -20.36
C ARG A 161 -12.57 17.76 -18.87
N GLU A 162 -11.31 17.63 -18.46
CA GLU A 162 -10.98 17.50 -17.04
C GLU A 162 -11.27 18.78 -16.25
N ASP A 163 -11.11 19.96 -16.87
CA ASP A 163 -11.47 21.23 -16.23
C ASP A 163 -12.96 21.43 -16.13
N ALA A 164 -13.68 21.13 -17.21
CA ALA A 164 -15.14 21.16 -17.19
C ALA A 164 -15.67 20.22 -16.09
N HIS A 165 -15.10 19.01 -15.98
CA HIS A 165 -15.40 18.07 -14.91
C HIS A 165 -15.09 18.65 -13.53
N ARG A 166 -13.88 19.17 -13.29
CA ARG A 166 -13.50 19.74 -11.99
C ARG A 166 -14.35 20.95 -11.62
N ALA A 167 -14.66 21.83 -12.56
CA ALA A 167 -15.53 22.99 -12.33
C ALA A 167 -16.94 22.54 -11.94
N ALA A 168 -17.51 21.58 -12.69
CA ALA A 168 -18.84 21.02 -12.39
C ALA A 168 -18.87 20.30 -11.04
N ARG A 169 -17.85 19.47 -10.77
CA ARG A 169 -17.65 18.79 -9.49
C ARG A 169 -17.53 19.78 -8.34
N ASN A 170 -16.67 20.79 -8.44
CA ASN A 170 -16.47 21.76 -7.36
C ASN A 170 -17.75 22.57 -7.12
N ALA A 171 -18.48 22.98 -8.16
CA ALA A 171 -19.78 23.64 -8.02
C ALA A 171 -20.79 22.75 -7.28
N ALA A 172 -20.92 21.47 -7.67
CA ALA A 172 -21.79 20.52 -7.00
C ALA A 172 -21.37 20.26 -5.53
N LEU A 173 -20.06 20.14 -5.26
CA LEU A 173 -19.53 19.96 -3.92
C LEU A 173 -19.74 21.19 -3.02
N ARG A 174 -19.72 22.41 -3.56
CA ARG A 174 -20.08 23.63 -2.79
C ARG A 174 -21.54 23.59 -2.35
N ALA A 175 -22.45 23.17 -3.23
CA ALA A 175 -23.87 23.02 -2.93
C ALA A 175 -24.19 21.78 -2.06
N LEU A 176 -23.30 20.79 -2.02
CA LEU A 176 -23.52 19.54 -1.29
C LEU A 176 -23.73 19.79 0.21
N ALA A 177 -24.90 19.37 0.69
CA ALA A 177 -25.23 19.26 2.10
C ALA A 177 -24.80 17.89 2.67
N PHE A 178 -24.73 17.79 3.98
CA PHE A 178 -24.49 16.51 4.63
C PHE A 178 -25.66 15.55 4.34
N PRO A 179 -25.41 14.26 3.99
CA PRO A 179 -26.47 13.35 3.55
C PRO A 179 -27.57 13.02 4.56
N HIS A 180 -27.31 13.24 5.84
CA HIS A 180 -28.28 13.00 6.90
C HIS A 180 -28.81 14.33 7.45
N ALA A 181 -30.03 14.32 7.98
CA ALA A 181 -30.66 15.51 8.55
C ALA A 181 -29.79 16.21 9.60
N GLN A 182 -29.04 15.42 10.40
CA GLN A 182 -28.13 15.92 11.42
C GLN A 182 -26.87 15.04 11.48
N PHE A 183 -25.76 15.62 11.94
CA PHE A 183 -24.57 14.87 12.31
C PHE A 183 -24.84 14.03 13.56
N ARG A 184 -24.27 12.82 13.61
CA ARG A 184 -24.25 12.02 14.85
C ARG A 184 -23.35 12.68 15.90
N SER A 185 -23.50 12.27 17.17
CA SER A 185 -22.63 12.75 18.25
C SER A 185 -21.15 12.51 17.90
N GLY A 186 -20.31 13.53 18.13
CA GLY A 186 -18.88 13.51 17.78
C GLY A 186 -18.54 13.57 16.28
N GLN A 187 -19.47 13.21 15.39
CA GLN A 187 -19.21 13.17 13.93
C GLN A 187 -18.92 14.56 13.34
N ARG A 188 -19.61 15.59 13.84
CA ARG A 188 -19.36 16.97 13.40
C ARG A 188 -17.98 17.47 13.81
N GLU A 189 -17.53 17.11 15.01
CA GLU A 189 -16.20 17.46 15.51
C GLU A 189 -15.11 16.83 14.64
N LEU A 190 -15.25 15.54 14.34
CA LEU A 190 -14.39 14.83 13.39
C LEU A 190 -14.36 15.52 12.02
N ALA A 191 -15.54 15.90 11.51
CA ALA A 191 -15.64 16.51 10.19
C ALA A 191 -14.97 17.89 10.13
N VAL A 192 -15.14 18.71 11.18
CA VAL A 192 -14.49 20.02 11.28
C VAL A 192 -12.98 19.88 11.37
N ALA A 193 -12.47 18.93 12.16
CA ALA A 193 -11.03 18.69 12.29
C ALA A 193 -10.44 18.20 10.96
N ALA A 194 -11.09 17.26 10.28
CA ALA A 194 -10.65 16.74 8.99
C ALA A 194 -10.63 17.83 7.90
N TYR A 195 -11.65 18.70 7.85
CA TYR A 195 -11.66 19.84 6.92
C TYR A 195 -10.51 20.81 7.21
N ARG A 196 -10.26 21.16 8.48
CA ARG A 196 -9.16 22.04 8.87
C ARG A 196 -7.80 21.45 8.51
N ALA A 197 -7.61 20.15 8.72
CA ALA A 197 -6.40 19.44 8.31
C ALA A 197 -6.17 19.57 6.80
N ALA A 198 -7.20 19.42 5.97
CA ALA A 198 -7.11 19.63 4.52
C ALA A 198 -6.83 21.10 4.13
N ARG A 199 -7.55 22.05 4.74
CA ARG A 199 -7.41 23.49 4.48
C ARG A 199 -6.03 24.01 4.84
N ASP A 200 -5.53 23.62 6.01
CA ASP A 200 -4.23 24.08 6.54
C ASP A 200 -3.08 23.23 5.99
N GLY A 201 -3.42 22.03 5.51
CA GLY A 201 -2.54 20.96 5.03
C GLY A 201 -1.59 20.45 6.09
N ARG A 202 -2.21 19.80 7.07
CA ARG A 202 -1.56 19.14 8.18
C ARG A 202 -2.04 17.69 8.25
N ALA A 203 -1.29 16.89 9.01
CA ALA A 203 -1.75 15.58 9.40
C ALA A 203 -2.74 15.66 10.58
N LEU A 204 -3.64 14.68 10.66
CA LEU A 204 -4.59 14.51 11.76
C LEU A 204 -4.66 13.03 12.16
N LEU A 205 -4.43 12.75 13.43
CA LEU A 205 -4.73 11.48 14.10
C LEU A 205 -6.08 11.64 14.82
N ALA A 206 -7.09 10.90 14.38
CA ALA A 206 -8.42 10.92 14.98
C ALA A 206 -8.79 9.54 15.55
N GLN A 207 -8.86 9.45 16.88
CA GLN A 207 -9.56 8.34 17.53
C GLN A 207 -11.05 8.64 17.54
N ALA A 208 -11.84 7.72 17.00
CA ALA A 208 -13.28 7.89 16.91
C ALA A 208 -13.96 6.52 16.97
N PRO A 209 -14.94 6.28 17.87
CA PRO A 209 -15.54 4.96 18.03
C PRO A 209 -16.28 4.46 16.79
N THR A 210 -16.50 3.15 16.70
CA THR A 210 -17.37 2.58 15.65
C THR A 210 -18.80 3.07 15.82
N GLY A 211 -19.54 3.19 14.72
CA GLY A 211 -20.96 3.61 14.75
C GLY A 211 -21.20 5.11 14.62
N ILE A 212 -20.20 5.97 14.88
CA ILE A 212 -20.39 7.44 14.72
C ILE A 212 -20.43 7.90 13.26
N GLY A 213 -20.16 7.01 12.29
CA GLY A 213 -20.10 7.33 10.87
C GLY A 213 -18.79 7.98 10.45
N LYS A 214 -17.64 7.43 10.89
CA LYS A 214 -16.28 7.93 10.59
C LYS A 214 -16.05 8.17 9.11
N THR A 215 -16.38 7.18 8.28
CA THR A 215 -16.15 7.21 6.83
C THR A 215 -16.79 8.43 6.18
N LEU A 216 -18.07 8.68 6.46
CA LEU A 216 -18.75 9.86 5.94
C LEU A 216 -18.27 11.14 6.63
N GLY A 217 -17.97 11.06 7.93
CA GLY A 217 -17.42 12.15 8.74
C GLY A 217 -16.03 12.62 8.30
N THR A 218 -15.29 11.85 7.50
CA THR A 218 -13.98 12.24 6.95
C THR A 218 -14.01 12.43 5.43
N LEU A 219 -14.79 11.64 4.69
CA LEU A 219 -14.90 11.79 3.24
C LEU A 219 -15.64 13.08 2.84
N PHE A 220 -16.78 13.39 3.48
CA PHE A 220 -17.54 14.61 3.22
C PHE A 220 -16.70 15.89 3.37
N PRO A 221 -16.04 16.16 4.51
CA PRO A 221 -15.27 17.39 4.68
C PRO A 221 -14.09 17.49 3.70
N LEU A 222 -13.42 16.39 3.37
CA LEU A 222 -12.32 16.45 2.40
C LEU A 222 -12.82 16.74 0.97
N LEU A 223 -14.01 16.24 0.60
CA LEU A 223 -14.67 16.64 -0.64
C LEU A 223 -15.07 18.13 -0.61
N LYS A 224 -15.54 18.65 0.53
CA LYS A 224 -15.76 20.11 0.68
C LYS A 224 -14.44 20.88 0.50
N ALA A 225 -13.31 20.35 0.94
CA ALA A 225 -12.00 20.96 0.72
C ALA A 225 -11.56 20.93 -0.77
N CYS A 226 -11.96 19.91 -1.54
CA CYS A 226 -11.82 19.95 -3.00
C CYS A 226 -12.60 21.10 -3.64
N ALA A 227 -13.80 21.39 -3.12
CA ALA A 227 -14.68 22.44 -3.64
C ALA A 227 -14.08 23.85 -3.47
N GLU A 228 -13.25 24.05 -2.44
CA GLU A 228 -12.53 25.29 -2.14
C GLU A 228 -11.10 25.29 -2.70
N ASP A 229 -10.82 24.39 -3.66
CA ASP A 229 -9.51 24.25 -4.31
C ASP A 229 -8.35 24.05 -3.33
N HIS A 230 -8.58 23.45 -2.16
CA HIS A 230 -7.50 23.03 -1.25
C HIS A 230 -6.90 21.69 -1.65
N LEU A 231 -7.71 20.82 -2.26
CA LEU A 231 -7.33 19.47 -2.67
C LEU A 231 -7.76 19.22 -4.12
N ASP A 232 -6.92 18.53 -4.87
CA ASP A 232 -7.23 18.13 -6.25
C ASP A 232 -7.95 16.78 -6.28
N ARG A 233 -7.54 15.85 -5.40
CA ARG A 233 -7.99 14.45 -5.34
C ARG A 233 -7.90 13.87 -3.94
N LEU A 234 -8.66 12.81 -3.67
CA LEU A 234 -8.66 12.07 -2.42
C LEU A 234 -8.25 10.61 -2.61
N PHE A 235 -7.44 10.09 -1.70
CA PHE A 235 -7.09 8.67 -1.64
C PHE A 235 -7.64 8.10 -0.33
N PHE A 236 -8.66 7.24 -0.43
CA PHE A 236 -9.23 6.52 0.71
C PHE A 236 -8.61 5.13 0.82
N LEU A 237 -7.78 4.94 1.84
CA LEU A 237 -6.96 3.75 2.00
C LEU A 237 -7.39 2.96 3.23
N THR A 238 -7.51 1.65 3.08
CA THR A 238 -7.94 0.74 4.15
C THR A 238 -7.29 -0.64 4.01
N ALA A 239 -6.99 -1.30 5.13
CA ALA A 239 -6.33 -2.60 5.13
C ALA A 239 -7.21 -3.77 4.64
N LYS A 240 -8.54 -3.62 4.68
CA LYS A 240 -9.50 -4.73 4.52
C LYS A 240 -10.58 -4.39 3.50
N THR A 241 -11.05 -5.42 2.77
CA THR A 241 -12.11 -5.27 1.76
C THR A 241 -13.39 -4.59 2.28
N PRO A 242 -13.92 -4.90 3.48
CA PRO A 242 -15.13 -4.24 3.98
C PRO A 242 -15.00 -2.72 4.12
N GLY A 243 -13.81 -2.21 4.47
CA GLY A 243 -13.56 -0.77 4.54
C GLY A 243 -13.70 -0.09 3.18
N ARG A 244 -13.41 -0.79 2.09
CA ARG A 244 -13.55 -0.26 0.72
C ARG A 244 -15.01 -0.11 0.35
N ALA A 245 -15.83 -1.12 0.67
CA ALA A 245 -17.28 -1.06 0.48
C ALA A 245 -17.87 0.13 1.24
N LEU A 246 -17.50 0.34 2.50
CA LEU A 246 -17.97 1.49 3.29
C LEU A 246 -17.62 2.84 2.63
N ALA A 247 -16.45 2.96 2.01
CA ALA A 247 -16.05 4.19 1.32
C ALA A 247 -16.85 4.43 0.04
N LEU A 248 -17.10 3.37 -0.76
CA LEU A 248 -17.95 3.43 -1.94
C LEU A 248 -19.40 3.79 -1.56
N ASP A 249 -19.96 3.12 -0.55
CA ASP A 249 -21.32 3.37 -0.06
C ASP A 249 -21.46 4.79 0.50
N ALA A 250 -20.43 5.31 1.17
CA ALA A 250 -20.41 6.70 1.63
C ALA A 250 -20.42 7.70 0.45
N ALA A 251 -19.70 7.41 -0.64
CA ALA A 251 -19.76 8.22 -1.85
C ALA A 251 -21.13 8.15 -2.55
N ASP A 252 -21.76 6.98 -2.56
CA ASP A 252 -23.11 6.80 -3.11
C ASP A 252 -24.16 7.55 -2.27
N ALA A 253 -24.03 7.55 -0.95
CA ALA A 253 -24.87 8.35 -0.06
C ALA A 253 -24.73 9.86 -0.32
N LEU A 254 -23.52 10.33 -0.60
CA LEU A 254 -23.27 11.73 -0.99
C LEU A 254 -23.88 12.07 -2.36
N ARG A 255 -23.80 11.16 -3.32
CA ARG A 255 -24.45 11.31 -4.63
C ARG A 255 -25.97 11.37 -4.50
N ALA A 256 -26.55 10.51 -3.67
CA ALA A 256 -27.98 10.51 -3.40
C ALA A 256 -28.44 11.82 -2.73
N ALA A 257 -27.67 12.32 -1.76
CA ALA A 257 -27.93 13.61 -1.09
C ALA A 257 -27.90 14.80 -2.05
N ALA A 258 -27.14 14.72 -3.13
CA ALA A 258 -27.11 15.72 -4.20
C ALA A 258 -28.24 15.55 -5.24
N GLY A 259 -29.23 14.68 -4.99
CA GLY A 259 -30.30 14.39 -5.95
C GLY A 259 -29.81 13.66 -7.21
N GLY A 260 -28.70 12.92 -7.12
CA GLY A 260 -28.08 12.21 -8.25
C GLY A 260 -27.17 13.06 -9.14
N ALA A 261 -27.19 14.39 -8.99
CA ALA A 261 -26.47 15.34 -9.83
C ALA A 261 -25.03 15.65 -9.39
N LEU A 262 -24.38 14.75 -8.63
CA LEU A 262 -22.99 14.94 -8.20
C LEU A 262 -22.04 14.27 -9.22
N PRO A 263 -21.32 15.05 -10.07
CA PRO A 263 -20.35 14.50 -11.01
C PRO A 263 -19.05 14.17 -10.27
N LEU A 264 -19.11 13.20 -9.36
CA LEU A 264 -17.96 12.65 -8.65
C LEU A 264 -17.54 11.34 -9.32
N ARG A 265 -16.25 11.16 -9.58
CA ARG A 265 -15.69 9.91 -10.10
C ARG A 265 -14.96 9.18 -8.97
N VAL A 266 -15.45 8.00 -8.61
CA VAL A 266 -14.92 7.21 -7.49
C VAL A 266 -14.45 5.85 -7.99
N LEU A 267 -13.15 5.59 -7.89
CA LEU A 267 -12.51 4.37 -8.38
C LEU A 267 -12.15 3.43 -7.24
N GLU A 268 -12.43 2.15 -7.42
CA GLU A 268 -11.90 1.08 -6.59
C GLU A 268 -10.65 0.46 -7.24
N LEU A 269 -9.52 0.46 -6.52
CA LEU A 269 -8.33 -0.30 -6.90
C LEU A 269 -8.32 -1.66 -6.20
N VAL A 270 -8.22 -2.72 -7.01
CA VAL A 270 -8.17 -4.12 -6.56
C VAL A 270 -6.87 -4.79 -7.01
N ALA A 271 -6.43 -5.78 -6.24
CA ALA A 271 -5.23 -6.54 -6.53
C ALA A 271 -5.34 -7.29 -7.88
N ARG A 272 -4.20 -7.48 -8.57
CA ARG A 272 -4.12 -8.16 -9.87
C ARG A 272 -4.83 -9.51 -9.83
N ASP A 273 -4.56 -10.35 -8.85
CA ASP A 273 -5.13 -11.70 -8.76
C ASP A 273 -6.66 -11.71 -8.63
N LYS A 274 -7.27 -10.57 -8.27
CA LYS A 274 -8.72 -10.40 -8.23
C LYS A 274 -9.27 -9.76 -9.51
N ALA A 275 -8.51 -8.96 -10.25
CA ALA A 275 -8.98 -8.29 -11.47
C ALA A 275 -8.53 -8.95 -12.77
N CYS A 276 -7.57 -9.88 -12.72
CA CYS A 276 -7.02 -10.52 -13.90
C CYS A 276 -7.99 -11.57 -14.45
N GLU A 277 -8.30 -11.47 -15.74
CA GLU A 277 -9.11 -12.47 -16.45
C GLU A 277 -8.26 -13.64 -17.01
N HIS A 278 -6.93 -13.49 -16.97
CA HIS A 278 -5.96 -14.48 -17.47
C HIS A 278 -4.79 -14.64 -16.48
N PRO A 279 -5.03 -15.21 -15.28
CA PRO A 279 -4.01 -15.30 -14.23
C PRO A 279 -2.79 -16.14 -14.63
N ASP A 280 -2.97 -17.11 -15.52
CA ASP A 280 -1.90 -17.98 -16.03
C ASP A 280 -1.10 -17.35 -17.18
N ALA A 281 -1.51 -16.18 -17.68
CA ALA A 281 -0.84 -15.48 -18.76
C ALA A 281 0.12 -14.40 -18.22
N ALA A 282 1.24 -14.21 -18.92
CA ALA A 282 2.12 -13.08 -18.69
C ALA A 282 1.52 -11.79 -19.26
N CYS A 283 1.81 -10.64 -18.61
CA CYS A 283 1.24 -9.35 -19.00
C CYS A 283 1.97 -8.71 -20.19
N HIS A 284 1.90 -9.35 -21.37
CA HIS A 284 2.35 -8.78 -22.65
C HIS A 284 1.49 -9.33 -23.81
N GLY A 285 1.45 -8.63 -24.95
CA GLY A 285 0.51 -8.94 -26.04
C GLY A 285 0.70 -10.29 -26.77
N GLU A 286 1.89 -10.90 -26.66
CA GLU A 286 2.13 -12.26 -27.14
C GLU A 286 1.50 -13.34 -26.24
N SER A 287 1.37 -13.08 -24.93
CA SER A 287 0.84 -14.05 -23.96
C SER A 287 -0.60 -13.78 -23.55
N CYS A 288 -1.01 -12.52 -23.43
CA CYS A 288 -2.33 -12.12 -22.95
C CYS A 288 -3.11 -11.39 -24.04
N PRO A 289 -4.31 -11.87 -24.44
CA PRO A 289 -5.11 -11.23 -25.48
C PRO A 289 -5.57 -9.81 -25.09
N LEU A 290 -5.80 -9.56 -23.80
CA LEU A 290 -6.18 -8.24 -23.27
C LEU A 290 -5.01 -7.24 -23.18
N ALA A 291 -3.76 -7.72 -23.33
CA ALA A 291 -2.58 -6.88 -23.38
C ALA A 291 -2.22 -6.46 -24.82
N ARG A 292 -2.62 -7.25 -25.82
CA ARG A 292 -2.37 -6.96 -27.24
C ARG A 292 -3.14 -5.71 -27.66
N GLY A 293 -2.52 -4.75 -28.36
CA GLY A 293 -3.16 -3.50 -28.77
C GLY A 293 -3.89 -2.77 -27.64
N PHE A 294 -3.36 -2.87 -26.40
CA PHE A 294 -4.01 -2.28 -25.22
C PHE A 294 -4.11 -0.76 -25.35
N TYR A 295 -3.02 -0.09 -25.73
CA TYR A 295 -2.99 1.37 -25.82
C TYR A 295 -3.83 1.91 -26.98
N ASP A 296 -3.98 1.13 -28.05
CA ASP A 296 -4.82 1.48 -29.20
C ASP A 296 -6.30 1.58 -28.83
N ARG A 297 -6.73 0.79 -27.84
CA ARG A 297 -8.13 0.67 -27.39
C ARG A 297 -8.38 1.36 -26.05
N LEU A 298 -7.32 1.80 -25.36
CA LEU A 298 -7.38 2.41 -24.03
C LEU A 298 -8.27 3.66 -24.00
N ALA A 299 -8.18 4.52 -25.03
CA ALA A 299 -8.94 5.77 -25.06
C ALA A 299 -10.46 5.52 -25.05
N ALA A 300 -10.93 4.55 -25.83
CA ALA A 300 -12.33 4.17 -25.90
C ALA A 300 -12.79 3.50 -24.60
N ALA A 301 -12.01 2.54 -24.09
CA ALA A 301 -12.30 1.86 -22.81
C ALA A 301 -12.42 2.84 -21.64
N ARG A 302 -11.53 3.83 -21.61
CA ARG A 302 -11.53 4.89 -20.61
C ARG A 302 -12.76 5.79 -20.73
N ALA A 303 -13.12 6.20 -21.95
CA ALA A 303 -14.31 7.01 -22.18
C ALA A 303 -15.57 6.28 -21.68
N ALA A 304 -15.74 5.01 -22.07
CA ALA A 304 -16.86 4.18 -21.63
C ALA A 304 -16.91 4.03 -20.09
N ALA A 305 -15.76 3.82 -19.44
CA ALA A 305 -15.71 3.75 -17.99
C ALA A 305 -16.18 5.07 -17.34
N LEU A 306 -15.69 6.22 -17.82
CA LEU A 306 -15.96 7.54 -17.24
C LEU A 306 -17.39 8.06 -17.44
N GLU A 307 -18.22 7.37 -18.23
CA GLU A 307 -19.67 7.58 -18.26
C GLU A 307 -20.32 7.22 -16.90
N HIS A 308 -19.64 6.39 -16.12
CA HIS A 308 -20.08 5.99 -14.78
C HIS A 308 -19.35 6.81 -13.71
N GLY A 309 -20.10 7.23 -12.69
CA GLY A 309 -19.54 7.91 -11.52
C GLY A 309 -18.93 6.97 -10.47
N ARG A 310 -19.40 5.71 -10.41
CA ARG A 310 -18.92 4.66 -9.51
C ARG A 310 -18.17 3.63 -10.34
N LEU A 311 -16.85 3.63 -10.22
CA LEU A 311 -15.91 2.79 -10.96
C LEU A 311 -15.41 1.67 -10.04
N ASP A 312 -16.33 0.81 -9.60
CA ASP A 312 -15.99 -0.38 -8.83
C ASP A 312 -15.41 -1.49 -9.73
N ARG A 313 -14.97 -2.59 -9.12
CA ARG A 313 -14.42 -3.73 -9.87
C ARG A 313 -15.33 -4.19 -11.02
N ALA A 314 -16.65 -4.27 -10.78
CA ALA A 314 -17.60 -4.76 -11.78
C ALA A 314 -17.74 -3.79 -12.95
N THR A 315 -17.84 -2.49 -12.67
CA THR A 315 -18.00 -1.43 -13.66
C THR A 315 -16.77 -1.29 -14.53
N VAL A 316 -15.57 -1.24 -13.93
CA VAL A 316 -14.30 -1.18 -14.67
C VAL A 316 -14.13 -2.44 -15.52
N ARG A 317 -14.47 -3.62 -15.01
CA ARG A 317 -14.41 -4.87 -15.78
C ARG A 317 -15.32 -4.83 -17.00
N ALA A 318 -16.57 -4.36 -16.85
CA ALA A 318 -17.51 -4.27 -17.96
C ALA A 318 -17.00 -3.33 -19.07
N ALA A 319 -16.53 -2.13 -18.69
CA ALA A 319 -15.94 -1.18 -19.64
C ALA A 319 -14.69 -1.74 -20.32
N ALA A 320 -13.80 -2.37 -19.56
CA ALA A 320 -12.58 -2.97 -20.10
C ALA A 320 -12.86 -4.07 -21.13
N LEU A 321 -13.76 -5.00 -20.81
CA LEU A 321 -14.07 -6.15 -21.67
C LEU A 321 -14.88 -5.75 -22.91
N THR A 322 -15.68 -4.70 -22.84
CA THR A 322 -16.37 -4.13 -24.02
C THR A 322 -15.38 -3.68 -25.10
N HIS A 323 -14.17 -3.30 -24.68
CA HIS A 323 -13.11 -2.82 -25.56
C HIS A 323 -11.90 -3.75 -25.60
N ASP A 324 -12.04 -4.99 -25.10
CA ASP A 324 -11.00 -6.03 -25.11
C ASP A 324 -9.65 -5.59 -24.48
N VAL A 325 -9.69 -4.77 -23.44
CA VAL A 325 -8.51 -4.35 -22.68
C VAL A 325 -8.48 -4.95 -21.28
N CYS A 326 -7.30 -4.97 -20.64
CA CYS A 326 -7.16 -5.55 -19.31
C CYS A 326 -7.83 -4.69 -18.21
N PRO A 327 -8.79 -5.24 -17.42
CA PRO A 327 -9.45 -4.49 -16.35
C PRO A 327 -8.49 -3.94 -15.30
N TYR A 328 -7.49 -4.73 -14.91
CA TYR A 328 -6.50 -4.33 -13.90
C TYR A 328 -5.68 -3.10 -14.33
N TYR A 329 -5.23 -3.06 -15.59
CA TYR A 329 -4.46 -1.91 -16.09
C TYR A 329 -5.35 -0.73 -16.45
N LEU A 330 -6.58 -0.96 -16.92
CA LEU A 330 -7.55 0.10 -17.10
C LEU A 330 -7.81 0.84 -15.77
N ALA A 331 -7.98 0.12 -14.66
CA ALA A 331 -8.15 0.73 -13.34
C ALA A 331 -6.96 1.63 -12.95
N GLN A 332 -5.72 1.20 -13.20
CA GLN A 332 -4.54 2.03 -12.93
C GLN A 332 -4.52 3.30 -13.78
N GLU A 333 -4.91 3.20 -15.05
CA GLU A 333 -5.01 4.35 -15.95
C GLU A 333 -6.13 5.32 -15.53
N LEU A 334 -7.27 4.78 -15.10
CA LEU A 334 -8.41 5.55 -14.57
C LEU A 334 -8.08 6.30 -13.28
N ALA A 335 -7.07 5.91 -12.51
CA ALA A 335 -6.67 6.63 -11.30
C ALA A 335 -6.29 8.10 -11.59
N ARG A 336 -5.80 8.40 -12.81
CA ARG A 336 -5.52 9.78 -13.27
C ARG A 336 -6.77 10.62 -13.54
N TRP A 337 -7.95 10.00 -13.58
CA TRP A 337 -9.20 10.61 -14.00
C TRP A 337 -10.25 10.67 -12.90
N CYS A 338 -9.96 10.07 -11.75
CA CYS A 338 -10.90 9.94 -10.64
C CYS A 338 -10.62 10.96 -9.54
N ASP A 339 -11.70 11.43 -8.92
CA ASP A 339 -11.65 12.41 -7.83
C ASP A 339 -11.33 11.74 -6.49
N VAL A 340 -11.85 10.52 -6.31
CA VAL A 340 -11.61 9.67 -5.15
C VAL A 340 -11.10 8.31 -5.61
N VAL A 341 -10.00 7.84 -5.04
CA VAL A 341 -9.51 6.48 -5.26
C VAL A 341 -9.55 5.72 -3.95
N VAL A 342 -10.28 4.61 -3.93
CA VAL A 342 -10.45 3.70 -2.80
C VAL A 342 -9.53 2.49 -3.01
N GLY A 343 -8.68 2.17 -2.04
CA GLY A 343 -7.72 1.08 -2.20
C GLY A 343 -7.08 0.61 -0.90
N ASP A 344 -6.09 -0.28 -1.04
CA ASP A 344 -5.21 -0.70 0.05
C ASP A 344 -4.13 0.36 0.35
N TYR A 345 -3.57 0.32 1.56
CA TYR A 345 -2.43 1.17 1.95
C TYR A 345 -1.26 1.11 0.96
N ASN A 346 -1.00 -0.06 0.37
CA ASN A 346 0.14 -0.26 -0.53
C ASN A 346 0.12 0.65 -1.77
N TYR A 347 -1.06 1.12 -2.20
CA TYR A 347 -1.15 1.99 -3.37
C TYR A 347 -0.57 3.38 -3.14
N TYR A 348 -0.35 3.80 -1.89
CA TYR A 348 0.27 5.08 -1.54
C TYR A 348 1.54 4.94 -0.69
N TYR A 349 1.58 3.98 0.23
CA TYR A 349 2.67 3.87 1.22
C TYR A 349 3.79 2.92 0.83
N ASP A 350 3.62 2.06 -0.19
CA ASP A 350 4.68 1.17 -0.66
C ASP A 350 5.81 1.92 -1.37
N GLY A 351 7.03 1.34 -1.37
CA GLY A 351 8.19 1.83 -2.11
C GLY A 351 7.88 2.27 -3.55
N ARG A 352 7.07 1.47 -4.26
CA ARG A 352 6.69 1.66 -5.68
C ARG A 352 5.20 1.95 -5.84
N ALA A 353 4.59 2.57 -4.83
CA ALA A 353 3.18 2.93 -4.79
C ALA A 353 2.70 3.76 -6.01
N LEU A 354 1.70 3.24 -6.72
CA LEU A 354 1.09 3.87 -7.90
C LEU A 354 0.58 5.29 -7.60
N LEU A 355 -0.26 5.46 -6.57
CA LEU A 355 -0.93 6.73 -6.29
C LEU A 355 0.06 7.80 -5.81
N HIS A 356 1.08 7.41 -5.05
CA HIS A 356 2.15 8.33 -4.67
C HIS A 356 2.96 8.78 -5.90
N GLY A 357 3.34 7.83 -6.77
CA GLY A 357 4.03 8.15 -8.02
C GLY A 357 3.21 9.10 -8.90
N LEU A 358 1.90 8.85 -9.05
CA LEU A 358 1.01 9.73 -9.80
C LEU A 358 0.88 11.12 -9.16
N ALA A 359 0.75 11.20 -7.83
CA ALA A 359 0.65 12.48 -7.13
C ALA A 359 1.88 13.36 -7.35
N GLN A 360 3.09 12.77 -7.27
CA GLN A 360 4.34 13.49 -7.52
C GLN A 360 4.50 13.89 -8.99
N GLN A 361 4.29 12.95 -9.92
CA GLN A 361 4.44 13.18 -11.36
C GLN A 361 3.52 14.30 -11.87
N ASN A 362 2.31 14.40 -11.32
CA ASN A 362 1.31 15.38 -11.73
C ASN A 362 1.19 16.56 -10.75
N GLN A 363 2.06 16.64 -9.74
CA GLN A 363 2.09 17.69 -8.71
C GLN A 363 0.73 17.95 -8.04
N TRP A 364 -0.01 16.89 -7.74
CA TRP A 364 -1.34 16.99 -7.14
C TRP A 364 -1.27 17.33 -5.64
N ARG A 365 -2.19 18.19 -5.20
CA ARG A 365 -2.51 18.40 -3.78
C ARG A 365 -3.48 17.33 -3.34
N VAL A 366 -2.97 16.22 -2.83
CA VAL A 366 -3.79 15.05 -2.46
C VAL A 366 -4.17 15.05 -0.99
N GLY A 367 -5.42 14.65 -0.70
CA GLY A 367 -5.87 14.32 0.65
C GLY A 367 -5.86 12.81 0.85
N VAL A 368 -5.09 12.33 1.82
CA VAL A 368 -4.96 10.90 2.12
C VAL A 368 -5.79 10.56 3.36
N LEU A 369 -6.81 9.73 3.18
CA LEU A 369 -7.66 9.18 4.24
C LEU A 369 -7.17 7.77 4.57
N VAL A 370 -6.77 7.52 5.82
CA VAL A 370 -6.37 6.19 6.29
C VAL A 370 -7.39 5.69 7.31
N ASP A 371 -8.28 4.81 6.85
CA ASP A 371 -9.27 4.15 7.71
C ASP A 371 -8.65 2.95 8.43
N GLU A 372 -9.03 2.73 9.68
CA GLU A 372 -8.43 1.74 10.57
C GLU A 372 -6.89 1.82 10.60
N ALA A 373 -6.40 3.05 10.72
CA ALA A 373 -4.99 3.41 10.69
C ALA A 373 -4.12 2.67 11.71
N HIS A 374 -4.70 2.08 12.75
CA HIS A 374 -3.95 1.21 13.66
C HIS A 374 -3.28 0.02 12.95
N ASN A 375 -3.81 -0.42 11.80
CA ASN A 375 -3.22 -1.48 10.99
C ASN A 375 -2.03 -1.01 10.14
N LEU A 376 -1.85 0.30 9.96
CA LEU A 376 -0.83 0.84 9.04
C LEU A 376 0.59 0.48 9.50
N LEU A 377 0.86 0.48 10.82
CA LEU A 377 2.18 0.16 11.35
C LEU A 377 2.67 -1.23 10.92
N ASP A 378 1.85 -2.26 11.16
CA ASP A 378 2.21 -3.64 10.83
C ASP A 378 2.27 -3.84 9.31
N ARG A 379 1.40 -3.16 8.56
CA ARG A 379 1.42 -3.20 7.09
C ARG A 379 2.65 -2.52 6.50
N ALA A 380 3.04 -1.37 7.02
CA ALA A 380 4.22 -0.63 6.58
C ALA A 380 5.51 -1.39 6.92
N ARG A 381 5.62 -1.97 8.12
CA ARG A 381 6.73 -2.89 8.44
C ARG A 381 6.87 -4.01 7.42
N GLY A 382 5.75 -4.57 6.97
CA GLY A 382 5.73 -5.57 5.90
C GLY A 382 6.19 -5.03 4.54
N MET A 383 5.76 -3.82 4.14
CA MET A 383 6.19 -3.16 2.89
C MET A 383 7.69 -2.85 2.86
N TYR A 384 8.27 -2.58 4.02
CA TYR A 384 9.67 -2.19 4.18
C TYR A 384 10.52 -3.29 4.83
N SER A 385 10.09 -4.55 4.78
CA SER A 385 10.91 -5.70 5.16
C SER A 385 11.09 -6.65 3.99
N ALA A 386 12.26 -7.22 3.84
CA ALA A 386 12.55 -8.24 2.83
C ALA A 386 13.29 -9.42 3.46
N ALA A 387 12.95 -10.61 3.01
CA ALA A 387 13.61 -11.84 3.43
C ALA A 387 14.06 -12.64 2.21
N LEU A 388 15.22 -13.28 2.33
CA LEU A 388 15.68 -14.29 1.41
C LEU A 388 15.73 -15.63 2.14
N ASP A 389 15.17 -16.67 1.52
CA ASP A 389 15.19 -18.03 2.06
C ASP A 389 16.20 -18.92 1.31
N GLN A 390 17.17 -19.47 2.04
CA GLN A 390 18.20 -20.32 1.44
C GLN A 390 17.64 -21.64 0.87
N ARG A 391 16.47 -22.10 1.34
CA ARG A 391 15.76 -23.26 0.81
C ARG A 391 15.21 -22.98 -0.59
N GLU A 392 14.70 -21.78 -0.82
CA GLU A 392 14.26 -21.32 -2.14
C GLU A 392 15.46 -21.19 -3.08
N LEU A 393 16.56 -20.60 -2.61
CA LEU A 393 17.82 -20.53 -3.37
C LEU A 393 18.30 -21.92 -3.82
N ALA A 394 18.15 -22.95 -2.97
CA ALA A 394 18.51 -24.32 -3.34
C ALA A 394 17.63 -24.90 -4.46
N GLY A 395 16.35 -24.52 -4.53
CA GLY A 395 15.45 -24.88 -5.64
C GLY A 395 15.78 -24.09 -6.91
N VAL A 396 15.91 -22.77 -6.79
CA VAL A 396 16.24 -21.83 -7.89
C VAL A 396 17.54 -22.22 -8.56
N ARG A 397 18.58 -22.64 -7.82
CA ARG A 397 19.85 -23.11 -8.39
C ARG A 397 19.74 -24.30 -9.34
N LYS A 398 18.67 -25.10 -9.24
CA LYS A 398 18.41 -26.24 -10.15
C LYS A 398 17.66 -25.83 -11.41
N LEU A 399 16.84 -24.79 -11.31
CA LEU A 399 15.98 -24.29 -12.39
C LEU A 399 16.65 -23.17 -13.19
N ALA A 400 17.63 -22.49 -12.58
CA ALA A 400 18.26 -21.32 -13.15
C ALA A 400 19.05 -21.67 -14.42
N PRO A 401 18.94 -20.84 -15.47
CA PRO A 401 19.72 -21.02 -16.69
C PRO A 401 21.22 -20.78 -16.44
N ALA A 402 22.06 -21.33 -17.31
CA ALA A 402 23.51 -21.32 -17.18
C ALA A 402 24.14 -19.94 -16.87
N PRO A 403 23.66 -18.80 -17.42
CA PRO A 403 24.22 -17.48 -17.10
C PRO A 403 24.07 -17.07 -15.62
N LEU A 404 23.06 -17.59 -14.90
CA LEU A 404 22.82 -17.25 -13.49
C LEU A 404 23.51 -18.21 -12.52
N THR A 405 23.89 -19.41 -12.96
CA THR A 405 24.41 -20.47 -12.08
C THR A 405 25.58 -19.99 -11.21
N LYS A 406 26.59 -19.35 -11.81
CA LYS A 406 27.78 -18.86 -11.08
C LYS A 406 27.43 -17.79 -10.04
N ALA A 407 26.50 -16.90 -10.35
CA ALA A 407 26.09 -15.84 -9.44
C ALA A 407 25.29 -16.39 -8.25
N LEU A 408 24.37 -17.33 -8.51
CA LEU A 408 23.63 -18.04 -7.47
C LEU A 408 24.55 -18.90 -6.57
N GLU A 409 25.57 -19.53 -7.15
CA GLU A 409 26.57 -20.28 -6.40
C GLU A 409 27.44 -19.39 -5.51
N ARG A 410 27.84 -18.21 -6.02
CA ARG A 410 28.53 -17.19 -5.23
C ARG A 410 27.67 -16.75 -4.05
N LEU A 411 26.42 -16.37 -4.29
CA LEU A 411 25.49 -15.98 -3.22
C LEU A 411 25.35 -17.08 -2.17
N ASN A 412 25.12 -18.32 -2.61
CA ASN A 412 25.02 -19.45 -1.70
C ASN A 412 26.32 -19.70 -0.91
N ARG A 413 27.51 -19.48 -1.50
CA ARG A 413 28.79 -19.65 -0.80
C ARG A 413 28.97 -18.60 0.30
N GLU A 414 28.73 -17.32 -0.01
CA GLU A 414 28.86 -16.25 0.98
C GLU A 414 27.82 -16.41 2.12
N TRP A 415 26.60 -16.83 1.77
CA TRP A 415 25.56 -17.17 2.76
C TRP A 415 25.98 -18.34 3.67
N ASN A 416 26.55 -19.41 3.11
CA ASN A 416 27.08 -20.51 3.92
C ASN A 416 28.29 -20.12 4.76
N ALA A 417 29.05 -19.09 4.37
CA ALA A 417 30.09 -18.54 5.23
C ALA A 417 29.47 -17.87 6.47
N LEU A 418 28.45 -17.04 6.26
CA LEU A 418 27.69 -16.41 7.35
C LEU A 418 27.07 -17.45 8.31
N ASN A 419 26.43 -18.50 7.78
CA ASN A 419 25.83 -19.56 8.61
C ASN A 419 26.86 -20.34 9.44
N ARG A 420 28.13 -20.40 9.02
CA ARG A 420 29.18 -21.10 9.79
C ARG A 420 29.66 -20.28 10.98
N GLU A 421 29.48 -18.96 10.95
CA GLU A 421 29.82 -18.04 12.03
C GLU A 421 28.69 -17.97 13.07
N GLN A 422 27.49 -18.46 12.74
CA GLN A 422 26.32 -18.42 13.60
C GLN A 422 26.34 -19.54 14.65
N GLU A 423 26.26 -19.16 15.93
CA GLU A 423 26.26 -20.10 17.07
C GLU A 423 24.85 -20.46 17.56
N THR A 424 23.88 -19.55 17.37
CA THR A 424 22.51 -19.66 17.89
C THR A 424 21.48 -19.79 16.77
N ALA A 425 20.26 -20.22 17.09
CA ALA A 425 19.18 -20.36 16.10
C ALA A 425 18.76 -19.03 15.46
N TYR A 426 18.96 -17.92 16.16
CA TYR A 426 18.64 -16.57 15.73
C TYR A 426 19.79 -15.63 16.09
N THR A 427 20.23 -14.82 15.14
CA THR A 427 21.33 -13.86 15.32
C THR A 427 20.99 -12.56 14.62
N VAL A 428 21.27 -11.43 15.27
CA VAL A 428 21.20 -10.09 14.68
C VAL A 428 22.61 -9.60 14.41
N HIS A 429 22.79 -8.97 13.25
CA HIS A 429 24.04 -8.31 12.87
C HIS A 429 23.86 -6.80 12.96
N ALA A 430 24.94 -6.10 13.31
CA ALA A 430 24.94 -4.64 13.41
C ALA A 430 24.71 -3.95 12.06
N ASP A 431 25.08 -4.61 10.96
CA ASP A 431 24.94 -4.14 9.59
C ASP A 431 24.69 -5.34 8.65
N VAL A 432 24.25 -5.05 7.42
CA VAL A 432 24.07 -6.06 6.37
C VAL A 432 25.45 -6.59 5.95
N PRO A 433 25.73 -7.91 6.06
CA PRO A 433 27.04 -8.46 5.73
C PRO A 433 27.50 -8.11 4.31
N PRO A 434 28.61 -7.36 4.12
CA PRO A 434 28.99 -6.79 2.83
C PRO A 434 29.22 -7.85 1.73
N ARG A 435 29.71 -9.03 2.11
CA ARG A 435 29.95 -10.14 1.17
C ARG A 435 28.65 -10.71 0.61
N VAL A 436 27.62 -10.84 1.45
CA VAL A 436 26.29 -11.31 1.03
C VAL A 436 25.63 -10.25 0.16
N LEU A 437 25.67 -8.98 0.58
CA LEU A 437 25.13 -7.86 -0.19
C LEU A 437 25.77 -7.76 -1.58
N SER A 438 27.10 -7.79 -1.66
CA SER A 438 27.84 -7.78 -2.93
C SER A 438 27.51 -8.98 -3.82
N ALA A 439 27.31 -10.16 -3.24
CA ALA A 439 26.91 -11.35 -3.99
C ALA A 439 25.47 -11.25 -4.52
N ALA A 440 24.55 -10.67 -3.74
CA ALA A 440 23.17 -10.42 -4.15
C ALA A 440 23.12 -9.35 -5.27
N GLN A 441 23.86 -8.25 -5.12
CA GLN A 441 24.02 -7.24 -6.19
C GLN A 441 24.60 -7.84 -7.47
N ASN A 442 25.59 -8.75 -7.36
CA ASN A 442 26.12 -9.46 -8.52
C ASN A 442 25.07 -10.36 -9.20
N LEU A 443 24.23 -11.05 -8.42
CA LEU A 443 23.10 -11.81 -8.95
C LEU A 443 22.11 -10.91 -9.68
N ILE A 444 21.74 -9.77 -9.11
CA ILE A 444 20.83 -8.80 -9.73
C ILE A 444 21.39 -8.28 -11.06
N GLY A 445 22.69 -7.97 -11.11
CA GLY A 445 23.37 -7.55 -12.35
C GLY A 445 23.24 -8.61 -13.46
N ARG A 446 23.55 -9.88 -13.14
CA ARG A 446 23.43 -10.98 -14.12
C ARG A 446 21.99 -11.29 -14.51
N PHE A 447 21.07 -11.22 -13.55
CA PHE A 447 19.63 -11.34 -13.80
C PHE A 447 19.15 -10.25 -14.75
N SER A 448 19.60 -9.02 -14.54
CA SER A 448 19.27 -7.89 -15.39
C SER A 448 19.77 -8.10 -16.82
N GLU A 449 21.05 -8.45 -17.00
CA GLU A 449 21.62 -8.78 -18.32
C GLU A 449 20.78 -9.85 -19.05
N LEU A 450 20.48 -10.95 -18.37
CA LEU A 450 19.71 -12.05 -18.96
C LEU A 450 18.27 -11.65 -19.29
N ALA A 451 17.61 -10.88 -18.42
CA ALA A 451 16.24 -10.47 -18.65
C ALA A 451 16.11 -9.44 -19.78
N ALA A 452 17.14 -8.62 -20.05
CA ALA A 452 17.22 -7.82 -21.26
C ALA A 452 17.33 -8.68 -22.53
N GLU A 453 18.10 -9.78 -22.47
CA GLU A 453 18.35 -10.61 -23.64
C GLU A 453 17.22 -11.60 -23.94
N ALA A 454 16.63 -12.22 -22.92
CA ALA A 454 15.64 -13.28 -23.08
C ALA A 454 14.56 -13.23 -22.00
N PRO A 455 13.69 -12.19 -21.99
CA PRO A 455 12.71 -11.97 -20.92
C PRO A 455 11.69 -13.12 -20.75
N LEU A 456 11.48 -13.95 -21.78
CA LEU A 456 10.53 -15.07 -21.79
C LEU A 456 11.13 -16.42 -21.37
N ALA A 457 12.44 -16.48 -21.12
CA ALA A 457 13.15 -17.75 -20.89
C ALA A 457 13.32 -18.13 -19.41
N LEU A 458 12.72 -17.36 -18.48
CA LEU A 458 12.95 -17.52 -17.04
C LEU A 458 11.76 -18.20 -16.35
N ASP A 459 12.09 -19.24 -15.59
CA ASP A 459 11.14 -19.92 -14.70
C ASP A 459 10.58 -18.96 -13.64
N ALA A 460 9.29 -19.12 -13.31
CA ALA A 460 8.58 -18.25 -12.36
C ALA A 460 9.24 -18.22 -10.96
N ALA A 461 9.80 -19.33 -10.49
CA ALA A 461 10.49 -19.38 -9.20
C ALA A 461 11.82 -18.61 -9.24
N VAL A 462 12.54 -18.66 -10.37
CA VAL A 462 13.78 -17.88 -10.58
C VAL A 462 13.44 -16.39 -10.60
N LEU A 463 12.41 -15.99 -11.36
CA LEU A 463 11.93 -14.61 -11.39
C LEU A 463 11.56 -14.11 -10.00
N ARG A 464 10.78 -14.91 -9.26
CA ARG A 464 10.34 -14.53 -7.92
C ARG A 464 11.52 -14.29 -6.97
N PHE A 465 12.45 -15.23 -6.90
CA PHE A 465 13.63 -15.11 -6.04
C PHE A 465 14.51 -13.91 -6.44
N CYS A 466 14.69 -13.64 -7.74
CA CYS A 466 15.42 -12.48 -8.20
C CYS A 466 14.72 -11.15 -7.84
N PHE A 467 13.39 -11.08 -7.90
CA PHE A 467 12.65 -9.91 -7.42
C PHE A 467 12.72 -9.72 -5.92
N ASP A 468 12.65 -10.81 -5.15
CA ASP A 468 12.84 -10.78 -3.69
C ASP A 468 14.27 -10.31 -3.36
N ALA A 469 15.28 -10.73 -4.13
CA ALA A 469 16.66 -10.24 -4.02
C ALA A 469 16.79 -8.75 -4.36
N ILE A 470 16.10 -8.26 -5.40
CA ILE A 470 16.06 -6.82 -5.74
C ILE A 470 15.46 -6.02 -4.59
N HIS A 471 14.34 -6.47 -4.02
CA HIS A 471 13.71 -5.79 -2.90
C HIS A 471 14.60 -5.81 -1.65
N PHE A 472 15.22 -6.96 -1.36
CA PHE A 472 16.18 -7.11 -0.26
C PHE A 472 17.37 -6.17 -0.37
N VAL A 473 18.01 -6.09 -1.56
CA VAL A 473 19.14 -5.18 -1.79
C VAL A 473 18.71 -3.72 -1.67
N ALA A 474 17.55 -3.35 -2.23
CA ALA A 474 17.05 -1.98 -2.15
C ALA A 474 16.79 -1.51 -0.70
N LEU A 475 16.35 -2.42 0.18
CA LEU A 475 16.18 -2.13 1.61
C LEU A 475 17.49 -2.20 2.38
N ALA A 476 18.41 -3.10 2.01
CA ALA A 476 19.75 -3.17 2.59
C ALA A 476 20.57 -1.90 2.32
N GLU A 477 20.42 -1.28 1.15
CA GLU A 477 21.07 -0.01 0.81
C GLU A 477 20.52 1.19 1.60
N GLN A 478 19.32 1.06 2.16
CA GLN A 478 18.69 2.02 3.05
C GLN A 478 18.71 1.54 4.51
N PHE A 479 19.61 0.62 4.86
CA PHE A 479 19.69 0.08 6.21
C PHE A 479 20.23 1.12 7.20
N ASP A 480 19.49 1.36 8.27
CA ASP A 480 19.85 2.26 9.38
C ASP A 480 19.12 1.81 10.66
N THR A 481 19.19 2.59 11.73
CA THR A 481 18.56 2.42 13.06
C THR A 481 17.07 2.11 13.04
N HIS A 482 16.38 2.35 11.93
CA HIS A 482 14.97 1.99 11.73
C HIS A 482 14.74 0.50 11.41
N SER A 483 15.80 -0.27 11.13
CA SER A 483 15.76 -1.67 10.71
C SER A 483 16.75 -2.54 11.51
N ILE A 484 16.53 -3.85 11.48
CA ILE A 484 17.49 -4.86 11.97
C ILE A 484 17.80 -5.86 10.86
N PHE A 485 19.03 -6.35 10.83
CA PHE A 485 19.42 -7.45 9.96
C PHE A 485 19.50 -8.74 10.78
N ASP A 486 18.60 -9.68 10.53
CA ASP A 486 18.53 -10.94 11.28
C ASP A 486 18.73 -12.18 10.40
N ALA A 487 19.37 -13.21 10.96
CA ALA A 487 19.60 -14.52 10.37
C ALA A 487 18.96 -15.59 11.25
N THR A 488 17.95 -16.28 10.71
CA THR A 488 17.22 -17.36 11.41
C THR A 488 17.53 -18.71 10.79
N LEU A 489 18.08 -19.65 11.57
CA LEU A 489 18.34 -21.02 11.12
C LEU A 489 17.01 -21.77 10.91
N VAL A 490 16.90 -22.47 9.77
CA VAL A 490 15.76 -23.30 9.39
C VAL A 490 16.21 -24.72 9.03
N ARG A 491 15.33 -25.71 9.19
CA ARG A 491 15.61 -27.09 8.79
C ARG A 491 15.71 -27.18 7.25
N ALA A 492 16.80 -27.74 6.76
CA ALA A 492 16.99 -28.00 5.33
C ALA A 492 16.08 -29.13 4.82
N ILE A 493 15.59 -29.01 3.56
CA ILE A 493 14.62 -29.93 2.94
C ILE A 493 15.19 -31.35 2.73
N ALA A 494 16.51 -31.49 2.60
CA ALA A 494 17.18 -32.79 2.46
C ALA A 494 18.23 -32.97 3.56
N PRO A 495 18.05 -33.92 4.50
CA PRO A 495 18.99 -34.16 5.59
C PRO A 495 20.22 -34.93 5.10
N ARG A 496 21.05 -34.31 4.26
CA ARG A 496 22.45 -34.73 4.14
C ARG A 496 23.22 -34.08 5.28
N ARG A 497 23.65 -34.93 6.23
CA ARG A 497 24.52 -34.65 7.40
C ARG A 497 24.89 -33.16 7.60
N GLY A 498 24.21 -32.49 8.53
CA GLY A 498 24.73 -31.29 9.22
C GLY A 498 24.65 -29.94 8.50
N LYS A 499 24.07 -29.83 7.30
CA LYS A 499 23.88 -28.50 6.66
C LYS A 499 22.62 -27.82 7.18
N GLN A 500 22.79 -26.78 8.01
CA GLN A 500 21.73 -25.85 8.40
C GLN A 500 21.49 -24.85 7.27
N ALA A 501 20.21 -24.59 6.96
CA ALA A 501 19.80 -23.51 6.09
C ALA A 501 19.39 -22.30 6.94
N SER A 502 19.31 -21.10 6.37
CA SER A 502 18.80 -19.93 7.10
C SER A 502 17.94 -19.03 6.22
N VAL A 503 17.19 -18.15 6.88
CA VAL A 503 16.50 -17.01 6.28
C VAL A 503 17.23 -15.75 6.72
N LEU A 504 17.63 -14.92 5.75
CA LEU A 504 18.21 -13.60 6.02
C LEU A 504 17.12 -12.56 5.84
N CYS A 505 16.98 -11.66 6.81
CA CYS A 505 15.93 -10.65 6.79
C CYS A 505 16.50 -9.26 7.03
N VAL A 506 16.22 -8.33 6.12
CA VAL A 506 16.22 -6.90 6.43
C VAL A 506 14.84 -6.60 6.96
N ARG A 507 14.72 -6.47 8.28
CA ARG A 507 13.44 -6.28 8.97
C ARG A 507 13.30 -4.84 9.39
N ASN A 508 12.32 -4.14 8.81
CA ASN A 508 11.96 -2.83 9.30
C ASN A 508 11.23 -2.94 10.64
N VAL A 509 11.73 -2.18 11.61
CA VAL A 509 11.15 -2.07 12.95
C VAL A 509 10.34 -0.79 13.08
N ILE A 510 10.84 0.29 12.49
CA ILE A 510 10.29 1.65 12.56
C ILE A 510 10.05 2.13 11.11
N PRO A 511 8.83 2.06 10.57
CA PRO A 511 8.59 2.47 9.19
C PRO A 511 8.55 3.99 9.00
N ALA A 512 8.58 4.75 10.10
CA ALA A 512 8.46 6.21 10.13
C ALA A 512 9.31 6.92 9.07
N ASP A 513 10.58 6.55 8.95
CA ASP A 513 11.54 7.20 8.04
C ASP A 513 11.15 7.03 6.56
N PHE A 514 10.54 5.89 6.20
CA PHE A 514 10.01 5.67 4.85
C PHE A 514 8.68 6.40 4.62
N LEU A 515 7.82 6.45 5.65
CA LEU A 515 6.48 7.02 5.55
C LEU A 515 6.48 8.55 5.59
N ALA A 516 7.46 9.18 6.24
CA ALA A 516 7.57 10.64 6.34
C ALA A 516 7.51 11.32 4.97
N SER A 517 8.32 10.84 4.01
CA SER A 517 8.32 11.35 2.63
C SER A 517 6.96 11.24 1.92
N ARG A 518 6.13 10.24 2.31
CA ARG A 518 4.79 10.03 1.76
C ARG A 518 3.82 11.06 2.32
N HIS A 519 3.94 11.39 3.61
CA HIS A 519 3.12 12.42 4.25
C HIS A 519 3.49 13.81 3.74
N ASP A 520 4.78 14.08 3.52
CA ASP A 520 5.26 15.35 2.96
C ASP A 520 4.75 15.59 1.52
N ALA A 521 4.59 14.51 0.75
CA ALA A 521 4.03 14.57 -0.60
C ALA A 521 2.50 14.77 -0.62
N ALA A 522 1.81 14.57 0.51
CA ALA A 522 0.38 14.80 0.64
C ALA A 522 0.12 16.24 1.08
N ARG A 523 -0.97 16.85 0.60
CA ARG A 523 -1.44 18.12 1.16
C ARG A 523 -1.97 17.91 2.56
N ALA A 524 -2.68 16.80 2.81
CA ALA A 524 -3.16 16.44 4.14
C ALA A 524 -3.29 14.93 4.29
N THR A 525 -2.96 14.42 5.48
CA THR A 525 -3.15 13.01 5.85
C THR A 525 -4.06 12.93 7.06
N VAL A 526 -5.24 12.35 6.89
CA VAL A 526 -6.22 12.14 7.96
C VAL A 526 -6.30 10.66 8.27
N MET A 527 -5.74 10.26 9.41
CA MET A 527 -5.73 8.90 9.91
C MET A 527 -6.78 8.74 10.99
N PHE A 528 -7.65 7.74 10.87
CA PHE A 528 -8.74 7.56 11.81
C PHE A 528 -9.01 6.10 12.16
N SER A 529 -9.35 5.85 13.42
CA SER A 529 -9.70 4.50 13.91
C SER A 529 -10.42 4.54 15.26
N GLY A 530 -11.09 3.45 15.63
CA GLY A 530 -11.66 3.27 16.97
C GLY A 530 -10.64 3.08 18.09
N THR A 531 -9.39 2.75 17.75
CA THR A 531 -8.33 2.45 18.73
C THR A 531 -7.00 3.03 18.26
N LEU A 532 -6.90 4.36 18.28
CA LEU A 532 -5.74 5.12 17.80
C LEU A 532 -5.06 5.89 18.93
N SER A 533 -4.97 5.28 20.11
CA SER A 533 -4.34 5.83 21.30
C SER A 533 -3.32 4.81 21.84
N PRO A 534 -2.15 5.25 22.35
CA PRO A 534 -1.69 6.64 22.46
C PRO A 534 -1.32 7.29 21.12
N PHE A 535 -1.61 8.59 20.95
CA PHE A 535 -1.37 9.31 19.69
C PHE A 535 0.11 9.49 19.37
N ASP A 536 0.94 9.71 20.38
CA ASP A 536 2.39 9.84 20.26
C ASP A 536 3.02 8.56 19.71
N PHE A 537 2.58 7.38 20.16
CA PHE A 537 3.00 6.11 19.59
C PHE A 537 2.78 6.03 18.07
N TYR A 538 1.60 6.43 17.61
CA TYR A 538 1.28 6.41 16.17
C TYR A 538 2.00 7.50 15.40
N ARG A 539 2.13 8.71 15.96
CA ARG A 539 2.90 9.79 15.35
C ARG A 539 4.35 9.37 15.12
N ASP A 540 5.00 8.87 16.17
CA ASP A 540 6.41 8.51 16.15
C ASP A 540 6.66 7.32 15.21
N THR A 541 5.84 6.27 15.28
CA THR A 541 6.08 5.04 14.49
C THR A 541 5.62 5.14 13.03
N LEU A 542 4.72 6.08 12.70
CA LEU A 542 4.22 6.29 11.34
C LEU A 542 4.87 7.49 10.62
N GLY A 543 5.83 8.16 11.26
CA GLY A 543 6.60 9.26 10.65
C GLY A 543 5.77 10.50 10.40
N LEU A 544 4.79 10.77 11.28
CA LEU A 544 3.94 11.95 11.15
C LEU A 544 4.64 13.20 11.72
N PRO A 545 4.43 14.40 11.14
CA PRO A 545 5.04 15.64 11.60
C PRO A 545 4.70 15.98 13.07
N ASP A 546 5.56 16.75 13.74
CA ASP A 546 5.35 17.17 15.14
C ASP A 546 4.09 18.03 15.32
N ASP A 547 3.68 18.79 14.30
CA ASP A 547 2.48 19.63 14.31
C ASP A 547 1.19 18.86 13.95
N THR A 548 1.26 17.53 13.89
CA THR A 548 0.11 16.65 13.67
C THR A 548 -0.98 16.90 14.71
N GLY A 549 -2.19 17.20 14.24
CA GLY A 549 -3.36 17.31 15.09
C GLY A 549 -3.73 15.97 15.71
N ALA A 550 -4.18 15.97 16.97
CA ALA A 550 -4.72 14.80 17.63
C ALA A 550 -6.15 15.09 18.11
N LEU A 551 -7.07 14.18 17.82
CA LEU A 551 -8.48 14.29 18.20
C LEU A 551 -8.96 12.97 18.79
N ASP A 552 -9.46 12.99 20.02
CA ASP A 552 -10.18 11.87 20.63
C ASP A 552 -11.66 12.23 20.71
N VAL A 553 -12.46 11.68 19.80
CA VAL A 553 -13.88 11.96 19.69
C VAL A 553 -14.63 11.14 20.73
N GLU A 554 -15.37 11.81 21.62
CA GLU A 554 -16.23 11.11 22.57
C GLU A 554 -17.32 10.32 21.81
N GLY A 555 -17.40 9.02 22.11
CA GLY A 555 -18.45 8.17 21.58
C GLY A 555 -19.80 8.46 22.20
N PRO A 556 -20.91 8.03 21.58
CA PRO A 556 -22.23 8.12 22.20
C PRO A 556 -22.42 7.12 23.35
N PHE A 557 -21.44 6.23 23.58
CA PHE A 557 -21.53 5.15 24.56
C PHE A 557 -21.44 5.66 26.00
N ARG A 558 -22.30 5.10 26.85
CA ARG A 558 -22.38 5.43 28.27
C ARG A 558 -21.80 4.29 29.10
N ALA A 559 -21.18 4.65 30.22
CA ALA A 559 -20.56 3.68 31.14
C ALA A 559 -21.55 2.62 31.64
N GLU A 560 -22.83 2.99 31.74
CA GLU A 560 -23.92 2.14 32.22
C GLU A 560 -24.22 0.97 31.26
N GLN A 561 -23.88 1.09 29.97
CA GLN A 561 -24.12 0.05 28.97
C GLN A 561 -23.18 -1.15 29.09
N LEU A 562 -21.97 -0.94 29.62
CA LEU A 562 -20.93 -1.96 29.66
C LEU A 562 -20.40 -2.14 31.08
N THR A 563 -20.77 -3.26 31.69
CA THR A 563 -20.16 -3.64 32.97
C THR A 563 -18.79 -4.25 32.72
N VAL A 564 -17.72 -3.58 33.12
CA VAL A 564 -16.34 -4.07 32.96
C VAL A 564 -15.81 -4.57 34.29
N LYS A 565 -15.66 -5.89 34.42
CA LYS A 565 -15.19 -6.56 35.65
C LYS A 565 -13.74 -6.97 35.52
N VAL A 566 -12.93 -6.69 36.54
CA VAL A 566 -11.52 -7.09 36.56
C VAL A 566 -11.31 -8.28 37.50
N ALA A 567 -10.99 -9.44 36.95
CA ALA A 567 -10.66 -10.64 37.73
C ALA A 567 -9.19 -10.63 38.17
N ALA A 568 -8.88 -9.71 39.09
CA ALA A 568 -7.50 -9.40 39.48
C ALA A 568 -6.80 -10.47 40.33
N HIS A 569 -7.52 -11.49 40.77
CA HIS A 569 -6.96 -12.64 41.49
C HIS A 569 -6.38 -13.70 40.54
N VAL A 570 -6.55 -13.52 39.22
CA VAL A 570 -6.05 -14.44 38.19
C VAL A 570 -4.81 -13.86 37.53
N SER A 571 -3.76 -14.68 37.36
CA SER A 571 -2.60 -14.34 36.52
C SER A 571 -2.60 -15.21 35.28
N THR A 572 -2.52 -14.61 34.09
CA THR A 572 -2.47 -15.36 32.80
C THR A 572 -1.05 -15.48 32.25
N ARG A 573 -0.03 -15.15 33.06
CA ARG A 573 1.38 -15.31 32.69
C ARG A 573 1.68 -16.78 32.47
N TRP A 574 2.63 -17.06 31.57
CA TRP A 574 2.97 -18.43 31.17
C TRP A 574 3.20 -19.38 32.36
N ARG A 575 3.90 -18.92 33.41
CA ARG A 575 4.20 -19.70 34.63
C ARG A 575 2.99 -20.02 35.50
N ASP A 576 1.91 -19.22 35.40
CA ASP A 576 0.72 -19.33 36.24
C ASP A 576 -0.47 -19.97 35.49
N ARG A 577 -0.31 -20.27 34.19
CA ARG A 577 -1.40 -20.70 33.31
C ARG A 577 -2.16 -21.91 33.85
N GLU A 578 -1.46 -22.94 34.30
CA GLU A 578 -2.09 -24.14 34.86
C GLU A 578 -2.96 -23.81 36.09
N ARG A 579 -2.44 -22.97 36.99
CA ARG A 579 -3.17 -22.51 38.20
C ARG A 579 -4.34 -21.58 37.88
N SER A 580 -4.28 -20.88 36.75
CA SER A 580 -5.33 -19.94 36.31
C SER A 580 -6.54 -20.62 35.67
N LEU A 581 -6.43 -21.89 35.24
CA LEU A 581 -7.51 -22.59 34.52
C LEU A 581 -8.79 -22.67 35.36
N GLU A 582 -8.68 -23.11 36.61
CA GLU A 582 -9.84 -23.31 37.47
C GLU A 582 -10.57 -22.00 37.79
N PRO A 583 -9.89 -20.92 38.26
CA PRO A 583 -10.55 -19.63 38.46
C PRO A 583 -11.22 -19.06 37.20
N ILE A 584 -10.62 -19.24 36.02
CA ILE A 584 -11.20 -18.78 34.74
C ILE A 584 -12.48 -19.54 34.42
N VAL A 585 -12.45 -20.86 34.53
CA VAL A 585 -13.58 -21.75 34.23
C VAL A 585 -14.76 -21.45 35.14
N GLU A 586 -14.52 -21.33 36.45
CA GLU A 586 -15.57 -21.00 37.42
C GLU A 586 -16.16 -19.61 37.19
N LEU A 587 -15.32 -18.62 36.85
CA LEU A 587 -15.79 -17.28 36.52
C LEU A 587 -16.69 -17.27 35.28
N ILE A 588 -16.29 -17.99 34.22
CA ILE A 588 -17.06 -18.09 32.98
C ILE A 588 -18.41 -18.77 33.26
N ALA A 589 -18.40 -19.90 33.98
CA ALA A 589 -19.61 -20.63 34.33
C ALA A 589 -20.56 -19.80 35.19
N ALA A 590 -20.04 -19.10 36.21
CA ALA A 590 -20.84 -18.24 37.07
C ALA A 590 -21.48 -17.06 36.30
N GLN A 591 -20.72 -16.41 35.42
CA GLN A 591 -21.24 -15.32 34.59
C GLN A 591 -22.31 -15.82 33.61
N TYR A 592 -22.09 -16.98 32.98
CA TYR A 592 -23.05 -17.57 32.07
C TYR A 592 -24.34 -17.97 32.79
N ALA A 593 -24.23 -18.58 33.98
CA ALA A 593 -25.39 -18.94 34.80
C ALA A 593 -26.21 -17.72 35.24
N ALA A 594 -25.54 -16.60 35.57
CA ALA A 594 -26.22 -15.37 35.97
C ALA A 594 -26.95 -14.67 34.80
N ARG A 595 -26.40 -14.73 33.59
CA ARG A 595 -27.03 -14.16 32.37
C ARG A 595 -26.73 -15.06 31.17
N PRO A 596 -27.54 -16.10 30.89
CA PRO A 596 -27.35 -16.96 29.73
C PRO A 596 -27.49 -16.17 28.44
N GLY A 597 -26.63 -16.46 27.46
CA GLY A 597 -26.66 -15.83 26.14
C GLY A 597 -25.38 -16.10 25.37
N ASN A 598 -25.10 -15.28 24.37
CA ASN A 598 -23.91 -15.40 23.55
C ASN A 598 -22.71 -14.65 24.14
N TYR A 599 -21.61 -15.37 24.33
CA TYR A 599 -20.34 -14.84 24.82
C TYR A 599 -19.18 -15.21 23.90
N LEU A 600 -18.14 -14.38 23.90
CA LEU A 600 -16.90 -14.65 23.19
C LEU A 600 -15.70 -14.61 24.15
N GLY A 601 -15.00 -15.73 24.28
CA GLY A 601 -13.79 -15.87 25.09
C GLY A 601 -12.53 -15.70 24.26
N PHE A 602 -11.62 -14.85 24.72
CA PHE A 602 -10.35 -14.52 24.06
C PHE A 602 -9.15 -14.96 24.91
N LEU A 603 -8.32 -15.82 24.33
CA LEU A 603 -7.12 -16.38 24.96
C LEU A 603 -5.85 -15.99 24.21
N SER A 604 -4.68 -16.13 24.85
CA SER A 604 -3.38 -15.75 24.28
C SER A 604 -2.80 -16.71 23.24
N SER A 605 -3.26 -17.97 23.20
CA SER A 605 -2.77 -18.99 22.27
C SER A 605 -3.79 -20.12 22.11
N PHE A 606 -3.67 -20.88 21.02
CA PHE A 606 -4.51 -22.08 20.79
C PHE A 606 -4.35 -23.12 21.90
N GLU A 607 -3.13 -23.34 22.37
CA GLU A 607 -2.86 -24.28 23.48
C GLU A 607 -3.61 -23.88 24.75
N TYR A 608 -3.54 -22.61 25.14
CA TYR A 608 -4.20 -22.14 26.36
C TYR A 608 -5.74 -22.13 26.20
N LEU A 609 -6.22 -21.82 24.99
CA LEU A 609 -7.62 -21.95 24.63
C LEU A 609 -8.10 -23.39 24.83
N GLN A 610 -7.41 -24.37 24.26
CA GLN A 610 -7.77 -25.79 24.37
C GLN A 610 -7.77 -26.26 25.82
N GLN A 611 -6.79 -25.83 26.64
CA GLN A 611 -6.75 -26.16 28.07
C GLN A 611 -7.98 -25.62 28.83
N VAL A 612 -8.36 -24.36 28.58
CA VAL A 612 -9.54 -23.75 29.21
C VAL A 612 -10.82 -24.45 28.76
N VAL A 613 -10.99 -24.71 27.46
CA VAL A 613 -12.20 -25.36 26.92
C VAL A 613 -12.30 -26.82 27.41
N ALA A 614 -11.18 -27.55 27.46
CA ALA A 614 -11.16 -28.92 27.98
C ALA A 614 -11.60 -28.95 29.46
N ARG A 615 -11.04 -28.07 30.29
CA ARG A 615 -11.42 -27.97 31.71
C ARG A 615 -12.87 -27.50 31.88
N LEU A 616 -13.35 -26.60 31.04
CA LEU A 616 -14.75 -26.15 31.05
C LEU A 616 -15.72 -27.29 30.72
N ARG A 617 -15.41 -28.12 29.71
CA ARG A 617 -16.20 -29.31 29.36
C ARG A 617 -16.18 -30.38 30.45
N GLU A 618 -15.05 -30.54 31.15
CA GLU A 618 -14.89 -31.47 32.27
C GLU A 618 -15.74 -31.05 33.48
N ARG A 619 -15.69 -29.77 33.86
CA ARG A 619 -16.34 -29.26 35.08
C ARG A 619 -17.80 -28.86 34.87
N HIS A 620 -18.14 -28.35 33.69
CA HIS A 620 -19.46 -27.80 33.34
C HIS A 620 -19.94 -28.37 31.99
N PRO A 621 -20.20 -29.69 31.89
CA PRO A 621 -20.52 -30.36 30.62
C PRO A 621 -21.81 -29.87 29.94
N GLY A 622 -22.69 -29.17 30.67
CA GLY A 622 -23.92 -28.58 30.15
C GLY A 622 -23.74 -27.24 29.42
N LEU A 623 -22.54 -26.64 29.44
CA LEU A 623 -22.30 -25.35 28.77
C LEU A 623 -22.11 -25.53 27.25
N PRO A 624 -22.87 -24.80 26.41
CA PRO A 624 -22.69 -24.84 24.96
C PRO A 624 -21.43 -24.07 24.57
N VAL A 625 -20.37 -24.79 24.19
CA VAL A 625 -19.06 -24.21 23.87
C VAL A 625 -18.53 -24.67 22.51
N TRP A 626 -17.95 -23.74 21.76
CA TRP A 626 -17.20 -24.05 20.54
C TRP A 626 -15.92 -23.23 20.46
N GLU A 627 -14.96 -23.70 19.67
CA GLU A 627 -13.62 -23.12 19.61
C GLU A 627 -13.14 -22.88 18.18
N GLN A 628 -12.29 -21.88 18.04
CA GLN A 628 -11.54 -21.59 16.83
C GLN A 628 -10.49 -22.70 16.60
N ALA A 629 -10.41 -23.18 15.35
CA ALA A 629 -9.35 -24.08 14.91
C ALA A 629 -8.19 -23.29 14.25
N PRO A 630 -6.94 -23.77 14.36
CA PRO A 630 -5.83 -23.24 13.58
C PRO A 630 -6.09 -23.35 12.08
N GLY A 631 -5.75 -22.31 11.31
CA GLY A 631 -5.80 -22.37 9.85
C GLY A 631 -7.20 -22.35 9.23
N MET A 632 -8.24 -21.89 9.95
CA MET A 632 -9.59 -21.72 9.37
C MET A 632 -9.55 -20.85 8.11
N ASP A 633 -10.12 -21.36 7.02
CA ASP A 633 -10.43 -20.61 5.82
C ASP A 633 -11.61 -19.64 6.04
N GLU A 634 -12.01 -18.91 5.01
CA GLU A 634 -13.09 -17.92 5.10
C GLU A 634 -14.43 -18.57 5.47
N ALA A 635 -14.79 -19.68 4.80
CA ALA A 635 -16.02 -20.41 5.06
C ALA A 635 -16.12 -20.94 6.51
N ALA A 636 -15.02 -21.47 7.06
CA ALA A 636 -14.98 -21.94 8.45
C ALA A 636 -15.09 -20.78 9.46
N ARG A 637 -14.55 -19.60 9.13
CA ARG A 637 -14.71 -18.40 9.97
C ARG A 637 -16.15 -17.91 9.97
N ASP A 638 -16.78 -17.88 8.80
CA ASP A 638 -18.19 -17.50 8.67
C ASP A 638 -19.09 -18.48 9.42
N ALA A 639 -18.82 -19.78 9.31
CA ALA A 639 -19.54 -20.80 10.05
C ALA A 639 -19.37 -20.69 11.59
N PHE A 640 -18.18 -20.29 12.06
CA PHE A 640 -17.95 -20.00 13.47
C PHE A 640 -18.80 -18.81 13.95
N LEU A 641 -18.89 -17.77 13.13
CA LEU A 641 -19.61 -16.54 13.44
C LEU A 641 -21.13 -16.68 13.31
N ALA A 642 -21.60 -17.50 12.38
CA ALA A 642 -23.02 -17.77 12.15
C ALA A 642 -23.72 -18.35 13.39
N ARG A 643 -22.99 -19.01 14.29
CA ARG A 643 -23.52 -19.54 15.56
C ARG A 643 -23.95 -18.47 16.55
N PHE A 644 -23.48 -17.23 16.37
CA PHE A 644 -23.91 -16.08 17.16
C PHE A 644 -25.23 -15.53 16.59
N GLU A 645 -26.31 -16.27 16.81
CA GLU A 645 -27.67 -15.87 16.41
C GLU A 645 -28.32 -14.98 17.47
N PRO A 646 -29.28 -14.10 17.10
CA PRO A 646 -30.10 -13.38 18.07
C PRO A 646 -30.77 -14.33 19.06
N ASN A 647 -30.82 -13.98 20.34
CA ASN A 647 -31.26 -14.84 21.46
C ASN A 647 -30.51 -16.18 21.61
N GLY A 648 -29.39 -16.36 20.89
CA GLY A 648 -28.53 -17.53 20.99
C GLY A 648 -27.90 -17.69 22.37
N ARG A 649 -27.52 -18.94 22.68
CA ARG A 649 -26.93 -19.31 23.97
C ARG A 649 -25.68 -20.13 23.72
N GLY A 650 -24.52 -19.56 24.05
CA GLY A 650 -23.29 -20.10 23.54
C GLY A 650 -22.04 -19.35 23.98
N ILE A 651 -20.93 -20.06 24.10
CA ILE A 651 -19.61 -19.45 24.32
C ILE A 651 -18.67 -19.90 23.21
N GLY A 652 -18.36 -18.97 22.30
CA GLY A 652 -17.29 -19.17 21.33
C GLY A 652 -15.95 -18.81 21.94
N PHE A 653 -14.91 -19.57 21.63
CA PHE A 653 -13.54 -19.29 22.06
C PHE A 653 -12.63 -19.02 20.86
N ALA A 654 -11.84 -17.95 20.94
CA ALA A 654 -10.91 -17.53 19.89
C ALA A 654 -9.59 -17.01 20.47
N VAL A 655 -8.55 -16.97 19.64
CA VAL A 655 -7.26 -16.36 20.01
C VAL A 655 -7.33 -14.85 19.79
N LEU A 656 -6.88 -14.06 20.78
CA LEU A 656 -6.86 -12.60 20.70
C LEU A 656 -5.86 -12.12 19.63
N GLY A 657 -6.26 -11.14 18.82
CA GLY A 657 -5.47 -10.62 17.70
C GLY A 657 -5.61 -11.41 16.39
N GLY A 658 -6.50 -12.41 16.35
CA GLY A 658 -6.88 -13.12 15.12
C GLY A 658 -8.10 -12.50 14.43
N ALA A 659 -8.56 -13.16 13.35
CA ALA A 659 -9.69 -12.73 12.52
C ALA A 659 -10.99 -12.45 13.30
N PHE A 660 -11.21 -13.12 14.44
CA PHE A 660 -12.42 -12.94 15.25
C PHE A 660 -12.37 -11.73 16.19
N SER A 661 -11.16 -11.23 16.50
CA SER A 661 -11.01 -10.01 17.29
C SER A 661 -11.13 -8.74 16.44
N GLU A 662 -10.96 -8.85 15.12
CA GLU A 662 -10.96 -7.73 14.19
C GLU A 662 -11.90 -7.92 12.99
N GLY A 663 -12.91 -7.04 12.84
CA GLY A 663 -13.71 -6.95 11.61
C GLY A 663 -14.97 -7.83 11.56
N VAL A 664 -15.42 -8.33 12.71
CA VAL A 664 -16.67 -9.09 12.85
C VAL A 664 -17.80 -8.17 13.34
N ASP A 665 -18.98 -8.26 12.73
CA ASP A 665 -20.16 -7.50 13.13
C ASP A 665 -21.22 -8.36 13.83
N LEU A 666 -21.16 -8.41 15.17
CA LEU A 666 -22.14 -9.06 16.05
C LEU A 666 -22.85 -7.98 16.87
N ALA A 667 -23.85 -7.32 16.28
CA ALA A 667 -24.62 -6.26 16.94
C ALA A 667 -25.79 -6.82 17.78
N GLY A 668 -26.23 -6.05 18.76
CA GLY A 668 -27.37 -6.39 19.61
C GLY A 668 -27.13 -7.60 20.51
N ASP A 669 -28.16 -8.43 20.68
CA ASP A 669 -28.13 -9.62 21.54
C ASP A 669 -27.33 -10.80 20.97
N ARG A 670 -26.79 -10.65 19.75
CA ARG A 670 -25.88 -11.64 19.14
C ARG A 670 -24.59 -11.82 19.94
N LEU A 671 -24.18 -10.82 20.73
CA LEU A 671 -23.04 -10.92 21.65
C LEU A 671 -23.26 -10.06 22.89
N ILE A 672 -23.62 -10.70 24.01
CA ILE A 672 -23.96 -10.00 25.27
C ILE A 672 -22.78 -9.88 26.24
N GLY A 673 -21.64 -10.51 25.92
CA GLY A 673 -20.44 -10.36 26.73
C GLY A 673 -19.19 -10.98 26.16
N ALA A 674 -18.06 -10.61 26.74
CA ALA A 674 -16.75 -11.13 26.38
C ALA A 674 -15.90 -11.45 27.60
N PHE A 675 -15.09 -12.51 27.49
CA PHE A 675 -14.07 -12.86 28.47
C PHE A 675 -12.71 -12.65 27.83
N VAL A 676 -11.85 -11.81 28.40
CA VAL A 676 -10.52 -11.52 27.87
C VAL A 676 -9.49 -11.96 28.90
N ALA A 677 -8.96 -13.18 28.76
CA ALA A 677 -7.98 -13.76 29.67
C ALA A 677 -6.55 -13.62 29.14
N THR A 678 -6.19 -12.38 28.78
CA THR A 678 -4.83 -11.98 28.38
C THR A 678 -4.75 -10.46 28.20
N LEU A 679 -3.54 -9.90 28.28
CA LEU A 679 -3.27 -8.51 27.85
C LEU A 679 -3.01 -8.41 26.34
N GLY A 680 -3.07 -9.51 25.59
CA GLY A 680 -2.83 -9.52 24.14
C GLY A 680 -1.39 -9.19 23.73
N LEU A 681 -0.46 -9.19 24.69
CA LEU A 681 0.95 -8.89 24.45
C LEU A 681 1.49 -9.84 23.37
N PRO A 682 2.24 -9.33 22.38
CA PRO A 682 3.03 -10.15 21.48
C PRO A 682 3.89 -11.16 22.22
N GLN A 683 4.20 -12.27 21.55
CA GLN A 683 5.04 -13.32 22.14
C GLN A 683 6.43 -12.77 22.47
N VAL A 684 6.97 -13.17 23.61
CA VAL A 684 8.38 -12.92 23.92
C VAL A 684 9.19 -13.94 23.15
N ASN A 685 9.93 -13.46 22.15
CA ASN A 685 10.84 -14.23 21.32
C ASN A 685 12.01 -13.34 20.90
N ASP A 686 13.06 -13.93 20.35
CA ASP A 686 14.29 -13.19 20.05
C ASP A 686 14.04 -12.03 19.07
N VAL A 687 13.20 -12.23 18.05
CA VAL A 687 12.83 -11.17 17.09
C VAL A 687 12.19 -9.97 17.79
N ASN A 688 11.17 -10.20 18.62
CA ASN A 688 10.46 -9.13 19.30
C ASN A 688 11.33 -8.45 20.36
N GLU A 689 12.26 -9.16 21.01
CA GLU A 689 13.22 -8.54 21.93
C GLU A 689 14.22 -7.63 21.21
N GLU A 690 14.66 -7.99 20.00
CA GLU A 690 15.51 -7.10 19.19
C GLU A 690 14.72 -5.90 18.65
N MET A 691 13.47 -6.11 18.22
CA MET A 691 12.57 -4.99 17.89
C MET A 691 12.36 -4.06 19.10
N ARG A 692 12.25 -4.64 20.31
CA ARG A 692 12.12 -3.88 21.56
C ARG A 692 13.36 -3.04 21.80
N ARG A 693 14.56 -3.60 21.65
CA ARG A 693 15.83 -2.88 21.80
C ARG A 693 15.97 -1.75 20.78
N ALA A 694 15.66 -1.99 19.51
CA ALA A 694 15.70 -0.96 18.47
C ALA A 694 14.72 0.20 18.77
N MET A 695 13.49 -0.12 19.18
CA MET A 695 12.52 0.88 19.63
C MET A 695 12.98 1.64 20.88
N ASP A 696 13.62 0.96 21.82
CA ASP A 696 14.15 1.57 23.04
C ASP A 696 15.29 2.53 22.73
N ALA A 697 16.20 2.15 21.83
CA ALA A 697 17.30 3.00 21.39
C ALA A 697 16.81 4.29 20.70
N ARG A 698 15.71 4.22 19.94
CA ARG A 698 15.14 5.38 19.23
C ARG A 698 14.26 6.26 20.12
N PHE A 699 13.40 5.66 20.95
CA PHE A 699 12.30 6.35 21.63
C PHE A 699 12.32 6.25 23.16
N GLY A 700 13.21 5.44 23.74
CA GLY A 700 13.28 5.19 25.20
C GLY A 700 12.08 4.46 25.79
N ARG A 701 11.22 3.87 24.94
CA ARG A 701 9.94 3.23 25.32
C ARG A 701 9.75 1.87 24.64
N GLY A 702 10.82 1.08 24.53
CA GLY A 702 10.82 -0.14 23.73
C GLY A 702 9.74 -1.15 24.16
N TYR A 703 9.56 -1.34 25.48
CA TYR A 703 8.52 -2.25 26.00
C TYR A 703 7.11 -1.81 25.62
N ASP A 704 6.83 -0.51 25.72
CA ASP A 704 5.50 0.02 25.44
C ASP A 704 5.14 -0.10 23.96
N TYR A 705 6.10 0.22 23.09
CA TYR A 705 5.92 0.26 21.63
C TYR A 705 5.80 -1.14 21.02
N VAL A 706 6.53 -2.11 21.56
CA VAL A 706 6.51 -3.50 21.04
C VAL A 706 5.45 -4.35 21.72
N TYR A 707 5.23 -4.19 23.03
CA TYR A 707 4.36 -5.09 23.78
C TYR A 707 3.06 -4.45 24.27
N LEU A 708 3.15 -3.40 25.09
CA LEU A 708 2.01 -2.91 25.87
C LEU A 708 0.92 -2.29 24.99
N PHE A 709 1.27 -1.32 24.14
CA PHE A 709 0.29 -0.59 23.32
C PHE A 709 -0.37 -1.50 22.27
N PRO A 710 0.37 -2.30 21.48
CA PRO A 710 -0.26 -3.23 20.54
C PRO A 710 -1.12 -4.30 21.23
N GLY A 711 -0.72 -4.75 22.42
CA GLY A 711 -1.48 -5.73 23.19
C GLY A 711 -2.81 -5.19 23.70
N LEU A 712 -2.80 -4.05 24.39
CA LEU A 712 -4.03 -3.45 24.92
C LEU A 712 -4.95 -2.95 23.82
N ARG A 713 -4.42 -2.50 22.68
CA ARG A 713 -5.24 -2.23 21.49
C ARG A 713 -6.14 -3.43 21.15
N LYS A 714 -5.57 -4.64 21.09
CA LYS A 714 -6.34 -5.87 20.77
C LYS A 714 -7.41 -6.13 21.83
N VAL A 715 -7.10 -5.91 23.12
CA VAL A 715 -8.07 -6.03 24.22
C VAL A 715 -9.24 -5.07 24.02
N VAL A 716 -8.98 -3.80 23.73
CA VAL A 716 -10.02 -2.79 23.50
C VAL A 716 -10.85 -3.13 22.27
N GLN A 717 -10.23 -3.59 21.19
CA GLN A 717 -10.95 -4.01 19.98
C GLN A 717 -11.85 -5.21 20.20
N ALA A 718 -11.40 -6.18 21.00
CA ALA A 718 -12.17 -7.37 21.35
C ALA A 718 -13.35 -7.02 22.27
N ALA A 719 -13.12 -6.21 23.30
CA ALA A 719 -14.16 -5.74 24.21
C ALA A 719 -15.19 -4.83 23.51
N GLY A 720 -14.73 -3.99 22.58
CA GLY A 720 -15.58 -3.14 21.75
C GLY A 720 -16.46 -3.91 20.76
N ARG A 721 -16.40 -5.25 20.72
CA ARG A 721 -17.38 -6.09 20.00
C ARG A 721 -18.70 -6.22 20.74
N VAL A 722 -18.70 -6.07 22.06
CA VAL A 722 -19.89 -6.21 22.90
C VAL A 722 -20.83 -5.01 22.75
N ILE A 723 -20.29 -3.82 22.49
CA ILE A 723 -21.05 -2.58 22.34
C ILE A 723 -20.79 -2.00 20.94
N ARG A 724 -21.79 -2.06 20.07
CA ARG A 724 -21.75 -1.53 18.70
C ARG A 724 -22.72 -0.38 18.48
N THR A 725 -23.86 -0.41 19.16
CA THR A 725 -24.93 0.58 19.08
C THR A 725 -25.15 1.28 20.43
N GLU A 726 -25.87 2.39 20.41
CA GLU A 726 -26.25 3.16 21.61
C GLU A 726 -27.24 2.41 22.51
N HIS A 727 -27.77 1.26 22.06
CA HIS A 727 -28.74 0.43 22.78
C HIS A 727 -28.16 -0.91 23.24
N ASP A 728 -26.94 -1.24 22.82
CA ASP A 728 -26.33 -2.50 23.23
C ASP A 728 -25.97 -2.43 24.72
N GLU A 729 -26.15 -3.55 25.43
CA GLU A 729 -25.77 -3.71 26.84
C GLU A 729 -25.09 -5.05 27.07
N GLY A 730 -23.95 -5.03 27.76
CA GLY A 730 -23.18 -6.25 27.96
C GLY A 730 -22.18 -6.20 29.10
N VAL A 731 -21.44 -7.30 29.22
CA VAL A 731 -20.42 -7.50 30.26
C VAL A 731 -19.08 -7.89 29.65
N VAL A 732 -18.01 -7.26 30.11
CA VAL A 732 -16.64 -7.63 29.74
C VAL A 732 -15.90 -8.03 31.00
N HIS A 733 -15.33 -9.23 30.99
CA HIS A 733 -14.41 -9.68 32.03
C HIS A 733 -12.98 -9.56 31.55
N LEU A 734 -12.21 -8.68 32.19
CA LEU A 734 -10.77 -8.54 32.00
C LEU A 734 -10.06 -9.43 33.03
N ILE A 735 -9.54 -10.57 32.57
CA ILE A 735 -9.07 -11.64 33.45
C ILE A 735 -7.53 -11.65 33.47
N ASP A 736 -6.95 -10.78 34.29
CA ASP A 736 -5.53 -10.75 34.64
C ASP A 736 -5.29 -9.70 35.76
N ASP A 737 -4.38 -9.94 36.70
CA ASP A 737 -3.98 -8.99 37.74
C ASP A 737 -3.41 -7.68 37.17
N ARG A 738 -2.77 -7.73 35.99
CA ARG A 738 -2.13 -6.57 35.38
C ARG A 738 -3.11 -5.49 34.95
N PHE A 739 -4.40 -5.80 34.77
CA PHE A 739 -5.42 -4.80 34.49
C PHE A 739 -5.64 -3.80 35.63
N ARG A 740 -5.14 -4.07 36.85
CA ARG A 740 -5.14 -3.11 37.96
C ARG A 740 -4.02 -2.09 37.90
N ARG A 741 -2.96 -2.34 37.11
CA ARG A 741 -1.79 -1.46 37.05
C ARG A 741 -2.16 -0.10 36.47
N GLY A 742 -1.59 0.97 37.03
CA GLY A 742 -1.94 2.33 36.64
C GLY A 742 -1.60 2.66 35.18
N GLU A 743 -0.51 2.11 34.65
CA GLU A 743 -0.13 2.25 33.24
C GLU A 743 -1.12 1.53 32.29
N VAL A 744 -1.64 0.36 32.68
CA VAL A 744 -2.62 -0.39 31.87
C VAL A 744 -3.97 0.32 31.86
N ARG A 745 -4.45 0.75 33.04
CA ARG A 745 -5.76 1.42 33.18
C ARG A 745 -5.84 2.72 32.37
N ARG A 746 -4.73 3.45 32.23
CA ARG A 746 -4.65 4.69 31.45
C ARG A 746 -4.85 4.48 29.95
N LEU A 747 -4.64 3.27 29.46
CA LEU A 747 -4.75 2.89 28.04
C LEU A 747 -6.11 2.26 27.70
N LEU A 748 -6.94 1.97 28.71
CA LEU A 748 -8.32 1.51 28.50
C LEU A 748 -9.23 2.71 28.18
N PRO A 749 -10.37 2.49 27.48
CA PRO A 749 -11.31 3.56 27.18
C PRO A 749 -11.79 4.27 28.45
N ARG A 750 -11.72 5.61 28.44
CA ARG A 750 -12.02 6.45 29.61
C ARG A 750 -13.44 6.29 30.15
N TRP A 751 -14.39 5.93 29.28
CA TRP A 751 -15.79 5.73 29.64
C TRP A 751 -16.04 4.39 30.36
N TRP A 752 -15.07 3.46 30.38
CA TRP A 752 -15.22 2.21 31.12
C TRP A 752 -15.12 2.44 32.63
N ARG A 753 -16.16 2.06 33.36
CA ARG A 753 -16.12 1.95 34.82
C ARG A 753 -15.67 0.54 35.19
N LEU A 754 -14.43 0.42 35.62
CA LEU A 754 -13.86 -0.85 36.09
C LEU A 754 -14.38 -1.16 37.49
N SER A 755 -14.97 -2.35 37.67
CA SER A 755 -15.42 -2.90 38.96
C SER A 755 -14.64 -4.13 39.38
#